data_AF-A0A372RAI7-F1
#
_entry.id   AF-A0A372RAI7-F1
#
_cell.length_a   1.000
_cell.length_b   1.000
_cell.length_c   1.000
_cell.angle_alpha   90.00
_cell.angle_beta   90.00
_cell.angle_gamma   90.00
#
_symmetry.space_group_name_H-M   'P 1'
#
loop_
_entity.id
_entity.type
_entity.pdbx_description
1 polymer ?
#
loop_
_entity_poly.entity_id
_entity_poly.type
_entity_poly.pdbx_seq_one_letter_code
_entity_poly.pdbx_strand_id
1 'polypeptide(L)'
;MSDIYKKINELSLKKNEIIKLKSYLVGSQELREQLNLALASCESREEENGILQIFFYNTLRGHDKKRLRVKDSWKQYTAADNNTVEVPSIIYEMLMSNKYKPDPRSEFTSLLNVEVGSKITTKNLGQQPKHFIEGCQEKQFFVTEQMIAIWESLDKFSMHSIKRILSGPVGIGKSYIAWFLAAKAYAHNFLVLYIADASDLDGDEINSQMKICQRFFALNKDILTSTDLGELITAVTEDDPDSVVINRCFSRIFSELLKQEFPRKTFFIIDEHGALFNNETPVPKSLQALTNLNFWDEAMNGTRVIYTGTAHARFEKLYLKNGMQQWVIFIVPMSLKVFEQLTTEVFSKLDKTVRSHMPSIKEEILRTTNCVPRELVILADTIGKRSYTLEGVKDILQHFKEYRRKQFYDAVKTHYNSLPITSKDETRLALVDIFLPSSPRPTARFDWRFLDFGIVYRVKNEHEELHNPICPAAMEALLDLYKFCPLSDAYINALIQDKMDGNQFEDALFQQLMRLPKIILETTDLAGENKFNLILDIKEFRLLRNPPEKYDKHALVRCYIGYPRFDFILGYKFFQVSVSDFVTHDNGSAKIELSFQQSNGKNQIEEYLDAVFGGTHEAKIDKTVKYVKNAAKEVKRFKVLKNGQACDFEIIYIRGSPGGAKHKRKVEEYPEIRHISYEEIKSKLFGLSLFPQNI
;
A
#
# COMPACT_ATOMS: atom_id res chain seq x y z
N MET A 1 20.44 70.38 -12.56
CA MET A 1 21.17 69.11 -12.74
C MET A 1 21.73 68.51 -11.44
N SER A 2 22.16 69.29 -10.43
CA SER A 2 22.78 68.76 -9.20
C SER A 2 21.83 68.09 -8.18
N ASP A 3 20.52 68.34 -8.27
CA ASP A 3 19.59 68.01 -7.17
C ASP A 3 19.01 66.59 -7.25
N ILE A 4 18.58 66.14 -8.43
CA ILE A 4 18.07 64.76 -8.65
C ILE A 4 19.12 63.70 -8.29
N TYR A 5 20.37 63.89 -8.69
CA TYR A 5 21.42 62.89 -8.43
C TYR A 5 21.79 62.80 -6.95
N LYS A 6 21.54 63.87 -6.17
CA LYS A 6 21.70 63.87 -4.72
C LYS A 6 20.54 63.11 -4.08
N LYS A 7 19.29 63.41 -4.45
CA LYS A 7 18.09 62.70 -4.00
C LYS A 7 18.13 61.20 -4.32
N ILE A 8 18.67 60.79 -5.47
CA ILE A 8 18.86 59.37 -5.84
C ILE A 8 19.85 58.64 -4.91
N ASN A 9 20.84 59.33 -4.34
CA ASN A 9 21.79 58.71 -3.40
C ASN A 9 21.22 58.55 -1.98
N GLU A 10 20.15 59.27 -1.66
CA GLU A 10 19.47 59.20 -0.37
C GLU A 10 18.45 58.05 -0.32
N LEU A 11 18.29 57.30 -1.42
CA LEU A 11 17.40 56.15 -1.52
C LEU A 11 18.05 54.89 -0.91
N SER A 12 17.23 54.06 -0.26
CA SER A 12 17.61 52.75 0.29
C SER A 12 17.80 51.66 -0.80
N LEU A 13 18.58 51.93 -1.84
CA LEU A 13 18.86 51.02 -2.96
C LEU A 13 20.31 50.53 -2.95
N LYS A 14 20.58 49.40 -3.63
CA LYS A 14 21.96 48.89 -3.74
C LYS A 14 22.79 49.81 -4.65
N LYS A 15 24.07 49.97 -4.31
CA LYS A 15 25.00 50.87 -5.02
C LYS A 15 25.05 50.63 -6.55
N ASN A 16 24.96 49.38 -7.00
CA ASN A 16 24.95 49.02 -8.42
C ASN A 16 23.67 49.46 -9.14
N GLU A 17 22.52 49.46 -8.44
CA GLU A 17 21.25 49.93 -8.98
C GLU A 17 21.27 51.45 -9.14
N ILE A 18 21.80 52.16 -8.13
CA ILE A 18 22.02 53.62 -8.18
C ILE A 18 22.88 54.00 -9.39
N ILE A 19 23.99 53.28 -9.62
CA ILE A 19 24.88 53.54 -10.77
C ILE A 19 24.15 53.32 -12.11
N LYS A 20 23.42 52.20 -12.24
CA LYS A 20 22.65 51.87 -13.46
C LYS A 20 21.60 52.97 -13.73
N LEU A 21 20.93 53.44 -12.69
CA LEU A 21 19.91 54.48 -12.76
C LEU A 21 20.47 55.84 -13.18
N LYS A 22 21.61 56.24 -12.62
CA LYS A 22 22.28 57.47 -13.04
C LYS A 22 22.69 57.42 -14.51
N SER A 23 23.17 56.27 -14.99
CA SER A 23 23.53 56.10 -16.39
C SER A 23 22.33 56.25 -17.34
N TYR A 24 21.15 55.78 -16.94
CA TYR A 24 19.91 55.91 -17.73
C TYR A 24 19.41 57.35 -17.80
N LEU A 25 19.44 58.07 -16.68
CA LEU A 25 19.06 59.48 -16.65
C LEU A 25 20.03 60.33 -17.47
N VAL A 26 21.32 60.01 -17.51
CA VAL A 26 22.27 60.69 -18.41
C VAL A 26 21.89 60.52 -19.89
N GLY A 27 21.38 59.34 -20.27
CA GLY A 27 21.06 58.98 -21.66
C GLY A 27 19.70 59.43 -22.20
N SER A 28 18.78 59.95 -21.38
CA SER A 28 17.45 60.40 -21.82
C SER A 28 17.08 61.75 -21.24
N GLN A 29 16.95 62.77 -22.09
CA GLN A 29 16.53 64.12 -21.69
C GLN A 29 15.05 64.17 -21.32
N GLU A 30 14.20 63.48 -22.08
CA GLU A 30 12.75 63.42 -21.88
C GLU A 30 12.38 62.81 -20.52
N LEU A 31 13.01 61.70 -20.14
CA LEU A 31 12.77 61.07 -18.83
C LEU A 31 13.23 61.94 -17.66
N ARG A 32 14.30 62.72 -17.85
CA ARG A 32 14.76 63.69 -16.85
C ARG A 32 13.75 64.82 -16.68
N GLU A 33 13.18 65.33 -17.77
CA GLU A 33 12.20 66.41 -17.72
C GLU A 33 10.89 65.96 -17.09
N GLN A 34 10.39 64.76 -17.45
CA GLN A 34 9.20 64.16 -16.82
C GLN A 34 9.38 63.90 -15.32
N LEU A 35 10.54 63.39 -14.91
CA LEU A 35 10.83 63.16 -13.49
C LEU A 35 10.97 64.48 -12.71
N ASN A 36 11.57 65.51 -13.31
CA ASN A 36 11.63 66.84 -12.69
C ASN A 36 10.24 67.45 -12.50
N LEU A 37 9.37 67.33 -13.51
CA LEU A 37 7.99 67.80 -13.44
C LEU A 37 7.20 67.09 -12.34
N ALA A 38 7.32 65.76 -12.26
CA ALA A 38 6.63 64.96 -11.24
C ALA A 38 7.13 65.24 -9.82
N LEU A 39 8.43 65.53 -9.66
CA LEU A 39 9.00 65.89 -8.35
C LEU A 39 8.67 67.34 -7.95
N ALA A 40 8.53 68.25 -8.92
CA ALA A 40 8.15 69.63 -8.65
C ALA A 40 6.70 69.78 -8.17
N SER A 41 5.85 68.77 -8.41
CA SER A 41 4.46 68.72 -7.95
C SER A 41 4.26 68.04 -6.59
N CYS A 42 5.33 67.57 -5.93
CA CYS A 42 5.20 66.93 -4.62
C CYS A 42 5.18 67.97 -3.49
N GLU A 43 4.26 67.79 -2.53
CA GLU A 43 4.16 68.68 -1.36
C GLU A 43 4.87 68.09 -0.13
N SER A 44 5.25 66.80 -0.17
CA SER A 44 5.92 66.11 0.93
C SER A 44 7.07 65.19 0.48
N ARG A 45 8.01 64.93 1.39
CA ARG A 45 9.17 64.04 1.15
C ARG A 45 8.77 62.57 0.99
N GLU A 46 7.62 62.18 1.53
CA GLU A 46 7.06 60.82 1.40
C GLU A 46 6.45 60.61 0.02
N GLU A 47 5.77 61.61 -0.54
CA GLU A 47 5.29 61.58 -1.93
C GLU A 47 6.44 61.58 -2.93
N GLU A 48 7.48 62.39 -2.71
CA GLU A 48 8.70 62.33 -3.53
C GLU A 48 9.28 60.92 -3.55
N ASN A 49 9.40 60.26 -2.39
CA ASN A 49 9.91 58.90 -2.29
C ASN A 49 8.98 57.86 -2.96
N GLY A 50 7.66 58.03 -2.85
CA GLY A 50 6.68 57.17 -3.51
C GLY A 50 6.73 57.28 -5.04
N ILE A 51 6.77 58.50 -5.58
CA ILE A 51 6.89 58.75 -7.02
C ILE A 51 8.21 58.21 -7.56
N LEU A 52 9.31 58.41 -6.82
CA LEU A 52 10.61 57.85 -7.16
C LEU A 52 10.53 56.33 -7.25
N GLN A 53 9.98 55.64 -6.23
CA GLN A 53 9.83 54.18 -6.26
C GLN A 53 8.95 53.67 -7.41
N ILE A 54 7.83 54.32 -7.71
CA ILE A 54 6.93 53.93 -8.81
C ILE A 54 7.60 54.16 -10.17
N PHE A 55 8.25 55.31 -10.35
CA PHE A 55 9.00 55.63 -11.56
C PHE A 55 10.14 54.61 -11.77
N PHE A 56 10.83 54.19 -10.71
CA PHE A 56 11.89 53.18 -10.79
C PHE A 56 11.36 51.77 -11.07
N TYR A 57 10.26 51.37 -10.44
CA TYR A 57 9.65 50.07 -10.69
C TYR A 57 9.21 49.94 -12.16
N ASN A 58 8.62 51.00 -12.70
CA ASN A 58 8.14 51.04 -14.08
C ASN A 58 9.29 51.20 -15.11
N THR A 59 10.33 51.97 -14.80
CA THR A 59 11.46 52.16 -15.73
C THR A 59 12.39 50.96 -15.77
N LEU A 60 12.64 50.30 -14.64
CA LEU A 60 13.48 49.08 -14.58
C LEU A 60 12.77 47.85 -15.16
N ARG A 61 11.44 47.72 -15.00
CA ARG A 61 10.68 46.60 -15.63
C ARG A 61 10.20 46.89 -17.05
N GLY A 62 9.97 48.15 -17.40
CA GLY A 62 9.41 48.55 -18.69
C GLY A 62 10.41 48.49 -19.85
N HIS A 63 11.71 48.68 -19.58
CA HIS A 63 12.73 48.76 -20.63
C HIS A 63 13.59 47.52 -20.85
N ASP A 64 13.57 46.53 -19.95
CA ASP A 64 14.15 45.21 -20.24
C ASP A 64 13.35 44.42 -21.30
N LYS A 65 12.16 44.92 -21.71
CA LYS A 65 11.30 44.32 -22.75
C LYS A 65 11.39 44.94 -24.15
N LYS A 66 12.20 45.98 -24.36
CA LYS A 66 12.31 46.63 -25.68
C LYS A 66 13.76 46.93 -26.07
N ARG A 67 14.55 45.87 -26.32
CA ARG A 67 15.60 45.79 -27.38
C ARG A 67 16.40 44.49 -27.24
N LEU A 68 15.85 43.42 -27.79
CA LEU A 68 16.61 42.37 -28.47
C LEU A 68 15.69 41.87 -29.58
N ARG A 69 15.82 42.49 -30.77
CA ARG A 69 15.33 41.89 -32.01
C ARG A 69 16.18 40.63 -32.22
N VAL A 70 15.71 39.49 -31.72
CA VAL A 70 16.32 38.20 -32.02
C VAL A 70 15.79 37.76 -33.37
N LYS A 71 16.62 37.93 -34.41
CA LYS A 71 16.43 37.32 -35.73
C LYS A 71 16.52 35.77 -35.70
N ASP A 72 16.67 35.19 -34.52
CA ASP A 72 16.83 33.75 -34.23
C ASP A 72 15.67 33.19 -33.36
N SER A 73 14.43 33.67 -33.52
CA SER A 73 13.29 33.23 -32.68
C SER A 73 12.85 31.80 -32.99
N TRP A 74 12.99 31.35 -34.24
CA TRP A 74 12.66 30.00 -34.70
C TRP A 74 13.87 29.33 -35.34
N LYS A 75 13.96 28.00 -35.21
CA LYS A 75 15.08 27.17 -35.68
C LYS A 75 14.55 25.95 -36.42
N GLN A 76 15.27 25.54 -37.45
CA GLN A 76 14.95 24.32 -38.19
C GLN A 76 15.37 23.07 -37.39
N TYR A 77 14.47 22.12 -37.27
CA TYR A 77 14.67 20.82 -36.63
C TYR A 77 14.28 19.69 -37.60
N THR A 78 15.08 18.64 -37.68
CA THR A 78 14.76 17.45 -38.48
C THR A 78 14.07 16.41 -37.61
N ALA A 79 12.82 16.10 -37.93
CA ALA A 79 11.98 15.16 -37.21
C ALA A 79 12.29 13.69 -37.58
N ALA A 80 11.65 12.74 -36.90
CA ALA A 80 11.92 11.30 -37.06
C ALA A 80 11.54 10.75 -38.44
N ASP A 81 10.61 11.41 -39.15
CA ASP A 81 10.22 11.12 -40.53
C ASP A 81 11.15 11.78 -41.56
N ASN A 82 12.30 12.31 -41.14
CA ASN A 82 13.30 13.02 -41.94
C ASN A 82 12.81 14.33 -42.59
N ASN A 83 11.64 14.82 -42.19
CA ASN A 83 11.13 16.11 -42.64
C ASN A 83 11.60 17.23 -41.69
N THR A 84 11.86 18.42 -42.23
CA THR A 84 12.28 19.58 -41.45
C THR A 84 11.07 20.42 -41.02
N VAL A 85 11.04 20.82 -39.75
CA VAL A 85 10.03 21.70 -39.16
C VAL A 85 10.71 22.89 -38.49
N GLU A 86 10.17 24.08 -38.67
CA GLU A 86 10.60 25.25 -37.90
C GLU A 86 9.93 25.21 -36.53
N VAL A 87 10.72 25.30 -35.46
CA VAL A 87 10.24 25.30 -34.08
C VAL A 87 10.78 26.51 -33.33
N PRO A 88 10.05 27.06 -32.34
CA PRO A 88 10.56 28.12 -31.49
C PRO A 88 11.88 27.75 -30.80
N SER A 89 12.76 28.72 -30.61
CA SER A 89 14.10 28.52 -30.04
C SER A 89 14.09 27.79 -28.69
N ILE A 90 13.12 28.07 -27.82
CA ILE A 90 12.98 27.37 -26.53
C ILE A 90 12.62 25.89 -26.71
N ILE A 91 11.80 25.53 -27.70
CA ILE A 91 11.45 24.14 -28.02
C ILE A 91 12.64 23.42 -28.66
N TYR A 92 13.35 24.09 -29.57
CA TYR A 92 14.61 23.59 -30.14
C TYR A 92 15.62 23.25 -29.04
N GLU A 93 15.80 24.14 -28.06
CA GLU A 93 16.69 23.92 -26.92
C GLU A 93 16.27 22.71 -26.08
N MET A 94 14.96 22.49 -25.86
CA MET A 94 14.48 21.30 -25.16
C MET A 94 14.74 20.00 -25.96
N LEU A 95 14.52 20.00 -27.28
CA LEU A 95 14.75 18.85 -28.16
C LEU A 95 16.25 18.48 -28.21
N MET A 96 17.13 19.48 -28.23
CA MET A 96 18.58 19.30 -28.27
C MET A 96 19.20 19.02 -26.90
N SER A 97 18.45 19.22 -25.82
CA SER A 97 18.92 18.98 -24.46
C SER A 97 19.28 17.50 -24.22
N ASN A 98 20.32 17.29 -23.41
CA ASN A 98 20.64 15.99 -22.83
C ASN A 98 19.98 15.77 -21.46
N LYS A 99 19.23 16.76 -20.95
CA LYS A 99 18.48 16.62 -19.71
C LYS A 99 17.39 15.57 -19.90
N TYR A 100 17.30 14.62 -18.96
CA TYR A 100 16.40 13.46 -19.01
C TYR A 100 16.59 12.54 -20.23
N LYS A 101 17.74 12.58 -20.90
CA LYS A 101 18.00 11.72 -22.07
C LYS A 101 18.02 10.24 -21.67
N PRO A 102 17.15 9.39 -22.25
CA PRO A 102 17.21 7.94 -22.05
C PRO A 102 18.32 7.31 -22.89
N ASP A 103 18.66 6.06 -22.56
CA ASP A 103 19.38 5.18 -23.46
C ASP A 103 18.52 4.93 -24.73
N PRO A 104 19.11 4.60 -25.89
CA PRO A 104 18.36 4.38 -27.12
C PRO A 104 17.33 3.25 -27.00
N ARG A 105 16.17 3.33 -27.67
CA ARG A 105 15.12 2.28 -27.67
C ARG A 105 15.64 0.88 -27.98
N SER A 106 16.65 0.77 -28.84
CA SER A 106 17.30 -0.50 -29.18
C SER A 106 17.85 -1.24 -27.95
N GLU A 107 18.30 -0.51 -26.92
CA GLU A 107 18.79 -1.08 -25.65
C GLU A 107 17.68 -1.68 -24.78
N PHE A 108 16.41 -1.36 -25.07
CA PHE A 108 15.23 -1.85 -24.35
C PHE A 108 14.50 -2.98 -25.08
N THR A 109 14.98 -3.41 -26.24
CA THR A 109 14.36 -4.50 -27.05
C THR A 109 14.20 -5.81 -26.28
N SER A 110 15.09 -6.07 -25.31
CA SER A 110 15.00 -7.23 -24.40
C SER A 110 13.72 -7.24 -23.55
N LEU A 111 13.05 -6.09 -23.36
CA LEU A 111 11.81 -5.99 -22.61
C LEU A 111 10.56 -6.40 -23.41
N LEU A 112 10.66 -6.52 -24.74
CA LEU A 112 9.50 -6.81 -25.60
C LEU A 112 8.91 -8.20 -25.27
N ASN A 113 9.76 -9.22 -25.16
CA ASN A 113 9.37 -10.62 -24.98
C ASN A 113 9.84 -11.20 -23.63
N VAL A 114 9.77 -10.40 -22.57
CA VAL A 114 10.24 -10.80 -21.24
C VAL A 114 9.23 -11.67 -20.49
N GLU A 115 9.72 -12.72 -19.83
CA GLU A 115 8.91 -13.66 -19.04
C GLU A 115 9.00 -13.41 -17.53
N VAL A 116 8.02 -13.92 -16.77
CA VAL A 116 8.03 -13.90 -15.31
C VAL A 116 9.27 -14.60 -14.76
N GLY A 117 9.95 -13.99 -13.79
CA GLY A 117 11.19 -14.47 -13.19
C GLY A 117 12.45 -14.12 -13.99
N SER A 118 12.31 -13.42 -15.12
CA SER A 118 13.48 -12.89 -15.85
C SER A 118 14.19 -11.83 -15.02
N LYS A 119 15.52 -11.90 -14.97
CA LYS A 119 16.37 -10.88 -14.34
C LYS A 119 16.66 -9.76 -15.35
N ILE A 120 16.24 -8.54 -15.04
CA ILE A 120 16.46 -7.36 -15.88
C ILE A 120 17.54 -6.49 -15.25
N THR A 121 18.43 -5.94 -16.08
CA THR A 121 19.29 -4.82 -15.69
C THR A 121 18.65 -3.51 -16.17
N THR A 122 18.37 -2.60 -15.25
CA THR A 122 17.73 -1.31 -15.49
C THR A 122 18.64 -0.45 -16.38
N LYS A 123 18.11 -0.04 -17.52
CA LYS A 123 18.71 0.96 -18.41
C LYS A 123 18.33 2.37 -17.95
N ASN A 124 19.00 3.39 -18.46
CA ASN A 124 18.64 4.77 -18.15
C ASN A 124 17.40 5.16 -18.96
N LEU A 125 16.27 5.42 -18.29
CA LEU A 125 15.05 5.94 -18.93
C LEU A 125 14.95 7.48 -18.81
N GLY A 126 16.09 8.14 -18.64
CA GLY A 126 16.19 9.58 -18.42
C GLY A 126 15.96 10.03 -16.98
N GLN A 127 15.28 9.19 -16.19
CA GLN A 127 14.94 9.43 -14.80
C GLN A 127 15.02 8.13 -14.02
N GLN A 128 15.21 8.25 -12.70
CA GLN A 128 15.22 7.12 -11.77
C GLN A 128 14.12 7.34 -10.73
N PRO A 129 13.29 6.33 -10.43
CA PRO A 129 12.35 6.41 -9.32
C PRO A 129 13.06 6.74 -8.00
N LYS A 130 12.32 7.34 -7.08
CA LYS A 130 12.84 7.63 -5.73
C LYS A 130 13.23 6.33 -5.01
N HIS A 131 14.37 6.32 -4.33
CA HIS A 131 14.94 5.15 -3.66
C HIS A 131 15.19 3.93 -4.58
N PHE A 132 15.13 4.11 -5.90
CA PHE A 132 15.55 3.09 -6.86
C PHE A 132 17.05 2.86 -6.68
N ILE A 133 17.52 1.61 -6.71
CA ILE A 133 18.93 1.22 -6.51
C ILE A 133 19.39 1.26 -5.04
N GLU A 134 18.62 1.85 -4.11
CA GLU A 134 18.94 1.79 -2.68
C GLU A 134 18.74 0.36 -2.13
N GLY A 135 19.77 -0.17 -1.46
CA GLY A 135 19.80 -1.54 -0.94
C GLY A 135 20.53 -2.54 -1.86
N CYS A 136 20.39 -3.84 -1.58
CA CYS A 136 21.20 -4.88 -2.23
C CYS A 136 20.85 -5.17 -3.70
N GLN A 137 19.79 -4.58 -4.27
CA GLN A 137 19.35 -4.89 -5.65
C GLN A 137 20.03 -4.05 -6.74
N GLU A 138 20.62 -2.91 -6.39
CA GLU A 138 21.27 -1.99 -7.34
C GLU A 138 20.41 -1.78 -8.63
N LYS A 139 21.02 -1.95 -9.81
CA LYS A 139 20.38 -1.78 -11.13
C LYS A 139 19.66 -3.06 -11.61
N GLN A 140 19.37 -4.04 -10.76
CA GLN A 140 18.79 -5.31 -11.20
C GLN A 140 17.53 -5.66 -10.44
N PHE A 141 16.51 -6.12 -11.15
CA PHE A 141 15.27 -6.61 -10.54
C PHE A 141 14.68 -7.76 -11.36
N PHE A 142 13.72 -8.47 -10.76
CA PHE A 142 13.04 -9.60 -11.39
C PHE A 142 11.65 -9.20 -11.88
N VAL A 143 11.27 -9.68 -13.06
CA VAL A 143 9.91 -9.52 -13.58
C VAL A 143 8.94 -10.35 -12.76
N THR A 144 7.89 -9.71 -12.27
CA THR A 144 6.83 -10.38 -11.49
C THR A 144 5.62 -10.69 -12.35
N GLU A 145 4.78 -11.60 -11.87
CA GLU A 145 3.48 -11.91 -12.45
C GLU A 145 2.60 -10.65 -12.53
N GLN A 146 2.63 -9.80 -11.50
CA GLN A 146 1.88 -8.54 -11.46
C GLN A 146 2.36 -7.58 -12.56
N MET A 147 3.66 -7.48 -12.83
CA MET A 147 4.20 -6.64 -13.91
C MET A 147 3.66 -7.06 -15.29
N ILE A 148 3.67 -8.37 -15.58
CA ILE A 148 3.17 -8.92 -16.83
C ILE A 148 1.66 -8.76 -16.93
N ALA A 149 0.90 -9.13 -15.89
CA ALA A 149 -0.55 -9.00 -15.89
C ALA A 149 -1.03 -7.56 -16.08
N ILE A 150 -0.37 -6.59 -15.43
CA ILE A 150 -0.68 -5.17 -15.62
C ILE A 150 -0.34 -4.75 -17.06
N TRP A 151 0.82 -5.12 -17.58
CA TRP A 151 1.20 -4.82 -18.97
C TRP A 151 0.19 -5.38 -19.98
N GLU A 152 -0.18 -6.66 -19.87
CA GLU A 152 -1.16 -7.29 -20.76
C GLU A 152 -2.51 -6.59 -20.70
N SER A 153 -2.92 -6.13 -19.50
CA SER A 153 -4.15 -5.35 -19.35
C SER A 153 -4.10 -3.99 -20.05
N LEU A 154 -2.90 -3.40 -20.19
CA LEU A 154 -2.69 -2.13 -20.88
C LEU A 154 -2.51 -2.34 -22.38
N ASP A 155 -1.82 -3.39 -22.82
CA ASP A 155 -1.55 -3.58 -24.24
C ASP A 155 -2.78 -4.09 -25.02
N LYS A 156 -3.77 -4.65 -24.31
CA LYS A 156 -5.02 -5.10 -24.91
C LYS A 156 -5.79 -3.97 -25.60
N PHE A 157 -6.50 -4.33 -26.68
CA PHE A 157 -7.53 -3.49 -27.25
C PHE A 157 -8.66 -3.25 -26.22
N SER A 158 -9.09 -2.01 -26.11
CA SER A 158 -10.18 -1.58 -25.25
C SER A 158 -11.05 -0.64 -26.06
N MET A 159 -12.36 -0.62 -25.81
CA MET A 159 -13.25 0.41 -26.40
C MET A 159 -13.03 1.78 -25.75
N HIS A 160 -12.35 1.81 -24.60
CA HIS A 160 -12.13 3.02 -23.82
C HIS A 160 -10.66 3.24 -23.45
N SER A 161 -10.31 4.49 -23.12
CA SER A 161 -9.04 4.83 -22.46
C SER A 161 -8.82 3.91 -21.23
N ILE A 162 -7.60 3.40 -21.03
CA ILE A 162 -7.30 2.54 -19.87
C ILE A 162 -6.59 3.37 -18.79
N LYS A 163 -7.25 3.51 -17.64
CA LYS A 163 -6.74 4.22 -16.45
C LYS A 163 -6.50 3.22 -15.33
N ARG A 164 -5.32 3.27 -14.69
CA ARG A 164 -5.00 2.46 -13.52
C ARG A 164 -4.31 3.26 -12.43
N ILE A 165 -4.54 2.85 -11.19
CA ILE A 165 -3.90 3.40 -10.00
C ILE A 165 -3.22 2.24 -9.28
N LEU A 166 -1.89 2.26 -9.18
CA LEU A 166 -1.16 1.25 -8.42
C LEU A 166 -1.16 1.66 -6.95
N SER A 167 -1.93 0.93 -6.15
CA SER A 167 -2.06 1.16 -4.71
C SER A 167 -1.38 0.04 -3.94
N GLY A 168 -0.78 0.35 -2.80
CA GLY A 168 -0.28 -0.66 -1.88
C GLY A 168 0.67 -0.09 -0.83
N PRO A 169 1.07 -0.90 0.15
CA PRO A 169 2.04 -0.53 1.19
C PRO A 169 3.33 -0.01 0.61
N VAL A 170 4.10 0.73 1.40
CA VAL A 170 5.35 1.41 0.99
C VAL A 170 6.30 0.51 0.20
N GLY A 171 7.33 -0.17 0.69
CA GLY A 171 8.30 -0.84 -0.21
C GLY A 171 7.85 -2.21 -0.78
N ILE A 172 6.64 -2.30 -1.33
CA ILE A 172 6.10 -3.51 -1.99
C ILE A 172 6.56 -3.65 -3.46
N GLY A 173 7.16 -2.61 -4.04
CA GLY A 173 7.71 -2.63 -5.40
C GLY A 173 6.95 -1.82 -6.46
N LYS A 174 6.04 -0.92 -6.07
CA LYS A 174 5.22 -0.11 -7.01
C LYS A 174 6.08 0.69 -8.00
N SER A 175 7.15 1.33 -7.53
CA SER A 175 8.06 2.12 -8.38
C SER A 175 8.84 1.26 -9.39
N TYR A 176 9.17 0.00 -9.04
CA TYR A 176 9.76 -0.95 -9.99
C TYR A 176 8.75 -1.35 -11.07
N ILE A 177 7.48 -1.54 -10.70
CA ILE A 177 6.40 -1.80 -11.67
C ILE A 177 6.22 -0.58 -12.59
N ALA A 178 6.20 0.63 -12.04
CA ALA A 178 6.07 1.86 -12.80
C ALA A 178 7.19 2.01 -13.85
N TRP A 179 8.44 1.84 -13.41
CA TRP A 179 9.60 1.88 -14.29
C TRP A 179 9.52 0.79 -15.39
N PHE A 180 9.19 -0.44 -15.01
CA PHE A 180 9.05 -1.55 -15.95
C PHE A 180 8.02 -1.25 -17.05
N LEU A 181 6.84 -0.74 -16.68
CA LEU A 181 5.78 -0.42 -17.63
C LEU A 181 6.18 0.74 -18.56
N ALA A 182 6.84 1.78 -18.02
CA ALA A 182 7.35 2.89 -18.81
C ALA A 182 8.42 2.44 -19.82
N ALA A 183 9.38 1.63 -19.37
CA ALA A 183 10.46 1.11 -20.19
C ALA A 183 9.95 0.15 -21.27
N LYS A 184 8.94 -0.68 -20.96
CA LYS A 184 8.30 -1.57 -21.94
C LYS A 184 7.49 -0.77 -22.98
N ALA A 185 6.71 0.23 -22.56
CA ALA A 185 6.03 1.13 -23.50
C ALA A 185 7.01 1.88 -24.42
N TYR A 186 8.14 2.31 -23.88
CA TYR A 186 9.24 2.93 -24.64
C TYR A 186 9.82 1.96 -25.67
N ALA A 187 10.04 0.69 -25.31
CA ALA A 187 10.51 -0.34 -26.25
C ALA A 187 9.50 -0.63 -27.37
N HIS A 188 8.19 -0.55 -27.10
CA HIS A 188 7.10 -0.76 -28.06
C HIS A 188 6.82 0.46 -28.97
N ASN A 189 7.67 1.49 -28.95
CA ASN A 189 7.49 2.73 -29.70
C ASN A 189 6.19 3.50 -29.38
N PHE A 190 5.67 3.38 -28.15
CA PHE A 190 4.58 4.25 -27.73
C PHE A 190 5.13 5.66 -27.50
N LEU A 191 4.28 6.67 -27.64
CA LEU A 191 4.56 7.99 -27.06
C LEU A 191 4.47 7.88 -25.54
N VAL A 192 5.58 8.14 -24.84
CA VAL A 192 5.69 7.96 -23.39
C VAL A 192 5.92 9.29 -22.68
N LEU A 193 5.12 9.59 -21.67
CA LEU A 193 5.45 10.58 -20.66
C LEU A 193 5.60 9.88 -19.31
N TYR A 194 6.84 9.78 -18.84
CA TYR A 194 7.17 9.23 -17.54
C TYR A 194 7.67 10.30 -16.59
N ILE A 195 7.09 10.36 -15.40
CA ILE A 195 7.49 11.26 -14.31
C ILE A 195 7.81 10.37 -13.10
N ALA A 196 9.10 10.26 -12.77
CA ALA A 196 9.58 9.31 -11.76
C ALA A 196 9.39 9.81 -10.31
N ASP A 197 9.30 11.13 -10.12
CA ASP A 197 8.98 11.75 -8.84
C ASP A 197 8.14 13.00 -9.09
N ALA A 198 6.87 12.99 -8.70
CA ALA A 198 5.97 14.13 -8.86
C ALA A 198 6.37 15.34 -8.00
N SER A 199 7.15 15.15 -6.93
CA SER A 199 7.65 16.27 -6.11
C SER A 199 8.66 17.14 -6.87
N ASP A 200 9.29 16.63 -7.93
CA ASP A 200 10.12 17.43 -8.83
C ASP A 200 9.32 18.53 -9.55
N LEU A 201 8.00 18.45 -9.55
CA LEU A 201 7.09 19.42 -10.13
C LEU A 201 6.64 20.50 -9.13
N ASP A 202 7.12 20.44 -7.89
CA ASP A 202 6.90 21.49 -6.90
C ASP A 202 7.71 22.73 -7.28
N GLY A 203 7.01 23.78 -7.73
CA GLY A 203 7.60 24.96 -8.35
C GLY A 203 6.54 25.88 -8.96
N ASP A 204 6.98 26.99 -9.56
CA ASP A 204 6.10 27.86 -10.33
C ASP A 204 5.55 27.13 -11.56
N GLU A 205 4.31 27.48 -11.93
CA GLU A 205 3.52 26.78 -12.95
C GLU A 205 4.27 26.59 -14.28
N ILE A 206 4.95 27.64 -14.76
CA ILE A 206 5.69 27.60 -16.03
C ILE A 206 6.90 26.66 -15.94
N ASN A 207 7.63 26.66 -14.83
CA ASN A 207 8.76 25.75 -14.64
C ASN A 207 8.29 24.29 -14.57
N SER A 208 7.16 24.01 -13.93
CA SER A 208 6.57 22.66 -13.91
C SER A 208 6.12 22.21 -15.30
N GLN A 209 5.49 23.09 -16.08
CA GLN A 209 5.15 22.83 -17.48
C GLN A 209 6.40 22.57 -18.33
N MET A 210 7.43 23.41 -18.21
CA MET A 210 8.71 23.25 -18.90
C MET A 210 9.38 21.91 -18.56
N LYS A 211 9.43 21.55 -17.28
CA LYS A 211 9.96 20.28 -16.78
C LYS A 211 9.23 19.07 -17.39
N ILE A 212 7.94 19.19 -17.68
CA ILE A 212 7.16 18.13 -18.32
C ILE A 212 7.45 18.07 -19.82
N CYS A 213 7.47 19.21 -20.52
CA CYS A 213 7.85 19.27 -21.94
C CYS A 213 9.24 18.68 -22.17
N GLN A 214 10.22 19.02 -21.32
CA GLN A 214 11.58 18.47 -21.39
C GLN A 214 11.60 16.94 -21.28
N ARG A 215 10.83 16.36 -20.34
CA ARG A 215 10.72 14.90 -20.18
C ARG A 215 10.06 14.25 -21.39
N PHE A 216 8.97 14.84 -21.89
CA PHE A 216 8.27 14.35 -23.07
C PHE A 216 9.18 14.33 -24.30
N PHE A 217 9.88 15.43 -24.59
CA PHE A 217 10.79 15.51 -25.72
C PHE A 217 11.97 14.56 -25.58
N ALA A 218 12.57 14.47 -24.38
CA ALA A 218 13.70 13.57 -24.17
C ALA A 218 13.33 12.10 -24.45
N LEU A 219 12.11 11.68 -24.09
CA LEU A 219 11.63 10.32 -24.31
C LEU A 219 11.09 10.06 -25.72
N ASN A 220 10.71 11.07 -26.50
CA ASN A 220 9.98 10.81 -27.77
C ASN A 220 10.61 11.43 -29.01
N LYS A 221 11.64 12.27 -28.88
CA LYS A 221 12.23 12.98 -30.03
C LYS A 221 12.72 12.07 -31.16
N ASP A 222 13.03 10.81 -30.86
CA ASP A 222 13.44 9.80 -31.84
C ASP A 222 12.29 9.21 -32.67
N ILE A 223 11.03 9.44 -32.26
CA ILE A 223 9.83 8.93 -32.94
C ILE A 223 8.80 10.04 -33.28
N LEU A 224 9.01 11.27 -32.80
CA LEU A 224 8.13 12.40 -33.13
C LEU A 224 8.29 12.78 -34.60
N THR A 225 7.17 12.76 -35.33
CA THR A 225 7.13 13.14 -36.74
C THR A 225 7.05 14.65 -36.91
N SER A 226 7.29 15.14 -38.13
CA SER A 226 7.09 16.54 -38.47
C SER A 226 5.66 17.02 -38.18
N THR A 227 4.65 16.17 -38.42
CA THR A 227 3.25 16.45 -38.10
C THR A 227 3.03 16.60 -36.60
N ASP A 228 3.61 15.71 -35.78
CA ASP A 228 3.47 15.80 -34.32
C ASP A 228 4.09 17.10 -33.77
N LEU A 229 5.26 17.48 -34.28
CA LEU A 229 5.93 18.73 -33.88
C LEU A 229 5.14 19.95 -34.35
N GLY A 230 4.55 19.90 -35.54
CA GLY A 230 3.65 20.93 -36.06
C GLY A 230 2.42 21.14 -35.17
N GLU A 231 1.82 20.06 -34.66
CA GLU A 231 0.68 20.14 -33.73
C GLU A 231 1.08 20.82 -32.41
N LEU A 232 2.27 20.52 -31.86
CA LEU A 232 2.75 21.10 -30.61
C LEU A 232 2.97 22.61 -30.66
N ILE A 233 3.32 23.14 -31.84
CA ILE A 233 3.58 24.56 -32.06
C ILE A 233 2.42 25.27 -32.78
N THR A 234 1.31 24.57 -32.99
CA THR A 234 0.15 25.15 -33.66
C THR A 234 -0.35 26.37 -32.91
N ALA A 235 -0.59 27.44 -33.66
CA ALA A 235 -0.96 28.76 -33.17
C ALA A 235 0.09 29.46 -32.28
N VAL A 236 1.37 29.05 -32.31
CA VAL A 236 2.49 29.82 -31.74
C VAL A 236 3.02 30.80 -32.80
N THR A 237 3.32 32.03 -32.38
CA THR A 237 3.86 33.10 -33.24
C THR A 237 5.27 33.50 -32.82
N GLU A 238 6.02 34.14 -33.70
CA GLU A 238 7.39 34.63 -33.40
C GLU A 238 7.44 35.64 -32.25
N ASP A 239 6.33 36.34 -32.00
CA ASP A 239 6.20 37.37 -30.96
C ASP A 239 5.77 36.80 -29.60
N ASP A 240 5.40 35.52 -29.53
CA ASP A 240 4.96 34.90 -28.28
C ASP A 240 6.15 34.73 -27.31
N PRO A 241 6.02 35.15 -26.04
CA PRO A 241 7.07 34.92 -25.05
C PRO A 241 7.20 33.43 -24.71
N ASP A 242 8.38 32.99 -24.31
CA ASP A 242 8.68 31.58 -23.98
C ASP A 242 7.65 30.95 -23.02
N SER A 243 7.13 31.71 -22.05
CA SER A 243 6.10 31.21 -21.13
C SER A 243 4.79 30.81 -21.84
N VAL A 244 4.39 31.54 -22.87
CA VAL A 244 3.21 31.22 -23.70
C VAL A 244 3.50 30.02 -24.60
N VAL A 245 4.70 29.97 -25.20
CA VAL A 245 5.14 28.82 -26.01
C VAL A 245 5.13 27.54 -25.19
N ILE A 246 5.73 27.56 -23.98
CA ILE A 246 5.79 26.43 -23.05
C ILE A 246 4.37 25.99 -22.66
N ASN A 247 3.50 26.93 -22.31
CA ASN A 247 2.14 26.63 -21.88
C ASN A 247 1.32 25.96 -22.99
N ARG A 248 1.39 26.48 -24.22
CA ARG A 248 0.70 25.91 -25.39
C ARG A 248 1.24 24.52 -25.73
N CYS A 249 2.56 24.37 -25.78
CA CYS A 249 3.21 23.07 -26.00
C CYS A 249 2.78 22.05 -24.95
N PHE A 250 2.82 22.42 -23.66
CA PHE A 250 2.36 21.57 -22.57
C PHE A 250 0.90 21.15 -22.77
N SER A 251 0.01 22.10 -23.07
CA SER A 251 -1.42 21.82 -23.30
C SER A 251 -1.61 20.81 -24.42
N ARG A 252 -0.89 20.98 -25.55
CA ARG A 252 -0.99 20.11 -26.74
C ARG A 252 -0.39 18.72 -26.52
N ILE A 253 0.67 18.59 -25.71
CA ILE A 253 1.17 17.28 -25.31
C ILE A 253 0.06 16.46 -24.65
N PHE A 254 -0.70 17.07 -23.74
CA PHE A 254 -1.77 16.37 -23.03
C PHE A 254 -3.07 16.24 -23.82
N SER A 255 -3.49 17.25 -24.57
CA SER A 255 -4.77 17.23 -25.29
C SER A 255 -4.71 16.48 -26.61
N GLU A 256 -3.59 16.54 -27.32
CA GLU A 256 -3.46 15.96 -28.67
C GLU A 256 -2.53 14.75 -28.68
N LEU A 257 -1.32 14.84 -28.14
CA LEU A 257 -0.34 13.77 -28.36
C LEU A 257 -0.51 12.57 -27.42
N LEU A 258 -0.89 12.80 -26.16
CA LEU A 258 -1.10 11.73 -25.18
C LEU A 258 -2.53 11.19 -25.19
N LYS A 259 -3.52 11.93 -25.72
CA LYS A 259 -4.89 11.44 -25.93
C LYS A 259 -5.05 11.00 -27.37
N GLN A 260 -5.03 9.69 -27.58
CA GLN A 260 -5.03 9.12 -28.93
C GLN A 260 -6.09 8.04 -29.08
N GLU A 261 -6.52 7.86 -30.33
CA GLU A 261 -7.33 6.73 -30.78
C GLU A 261 -6.44 5.63 -31.37
N PHE A 262 -6.91 4.39 -31.27
CA PHE A 262 -6.28 3.22 -31.86
C PHE A 262 -6.21 3.38 -33.40
N PRO A 263 -5.10 2.98 -34.07
CA PRO A 263 -4.02 2.10 -33.59
C PRO A 263 -2.88 2.78 -32.83
N ARG A 264 -2.84 4.12 -32.73
CA ARG A 264 -1.76 4.82 -32.05
C ARG A 264 -1.92 4.69 -30.53
N LYS A 265 -0.93 4.11 -29.86
CA LYS A 265 -0.93 3.94 -28.40
C LYS A 265 0.00 4.95 -27.73
N THR A 266 -0.47 5.48 -26.60
CA THR A 266 0.27 6.42 -25.76
C THR A 266 0.32 5.89 -24.34
N PHE A 267 1.34 6.28 -23.58
CA PHE A 267 1.50 5.86 -22.19
C PHE A 267 1.93 7.03 -21.31
N PHE A 268 1.06 7.44 -20.40
CA PHE A 268 1.39 8.39 -19.35
C PHE A 268 1.51 7.66 -18.01
N ILE A 269 2.59 7.91 -17.29
CA ILE A 269 2.79 7.38 -15.95
C ILE A 269 3.48 8.38 -15.04
N ILE A 270 2.92 8.54 -13.84
CA ILE A 270 3.46 9.39 -12.78
C ILE A 270 3.59 8.59 -11.48
N ASP A 271 4.82 8.58 -10.95
CA ASP A 271 5.15 8.03 -9.63
C ASP A 271 5.31 9.14 -8.60
N GLU A 272 5.26 8.79 -7.32
CA GLU A 272 5.13 9.73 -6.20
C GLU A 272 3.96 10.71 -6.34
N HIS A 273 2.89 10.30 -7.02
CA HIS A 273 1.72 11.11 -7.33
C HIS A 273 1.11 11.80 -6.09
N GLY A 274 1.21 11.17 -4.91
CA GLY A 274 0.75 11.74 -3.65
C GLY A 274 1.34 13.13 -3.32
N ALA A 275 2.54 13.44 -3.83
CA ALA A 275 3.20 14.73 -3.62
C ALA A 275 2.37 15.92 -4.13
N LEU A 276 1.55 15.72 -5.17
CA LEU A 276 0.67 16.75 -5.73
C LEU A 276 -0.50 17.13 -4.81
N PHE A 277 -0.73 16.38 -3.72
CA PHE A 277 -1.86 16.55 -2.81
C PHE A 277 -1.43 16.92 -1.39
N ASN A 278 -0.15 17.27 -1.18
CA ASN A 278 0.42 17.53 0.14
C ASN A 278 0.13 18.95 0.67
N ASN A 279 -0.10 19.94 -0.20
CA ASN A 279 -0.31 21.33 0.18
C ASN A 279 -1.80 21.72 0.19
N GLU A 280 -2.19 22.64 1.09
CA GLU A 280 -3.52 23.29 1.07
C GLU A 280 -3.70 24.20 -0.16
N THR A 281 -2.60 24.56 -0.83
CA THR A 281 -2.62 25.33 -2.07
C THR A 281 -3.09 24.44 -3.22
N PRO A 282 -4.17 24.83 -3.94
CA PRO A 282 -4.66 24.06 -5.07
C PRO A 282 -3.57 23.90 -6.14
N VAL A 283 -3.41 22.68 -6.65
CA VAL A 283 -2.59 22.44 -7.84
C VAL A 283 -3.08 23.38 -8.96
N PRO A 284 -2.18 24.11 -9.64
CA PRO A 284 -2.55 25.05 -10.70
C PRO A 284 -3.49 24.40 -11.72
N LYS A 285 -4.49 25.17 -12.20
CA LYS A 285 -5.51 24.65 -13.13
C LYS A 285 -4.93 24.04 -14.40
N SER A 286 -3.76 24.50 -14.84
CA SER A 286 -3.07 23.92 -16.01
C SER A 286 -2.58 22.49 -15.78
N LEU A 287 -2.30 22.08 -14.56
CA LEU A 287 -1.82 20.73 -14.23
C LEU A 287 -2.97 19.75 -13.95
N GLN A 288 -4.20 20.06 -14.38
CA GLN A 288 -5.36 19.18 -14.18
C GLN A 288 -5.16 17.78 -14.74
N ALA A 289 -4.42 17.59 -15.83
CA ALA A 289 -4.12 16.26 -16.35
C ALA A 289 -3.35 15.36 -15.37
N LEU A 290 -2.60 15.98 -14.43
CA LEU A 290 -1.87 15.27 -13.40
C LEU A 290 -2.75 14.89 -12.21
N THR A 291 -3.89 15.55 -11.97
CA THR A 291 -4.69 15.35 -10.75
C THR A 291 -6.13 14.89 -11.00
N ASN A 292 -6.66 15.12 -12.21
CA ASN A 292 -8.02 14.78 -12.61
C ASN A 292 -8.05 13.57 -13.54
N LEU A 293 -8.47 12.41 -13.01
CA LEU A 293 -8.55 11.17 -13.78
C LEU A 293 -9.56 11.21 -14.94
N ASN A 294 -10.57 12.08 -14.86
CA ASN A 294 -11.54 12.26 -15.94
C ASN A 294 -10.96 13.04 -17.12
N PHE A 295 -9.77 13.63 -16.97
CA PHE A 295 -9.11 14.34 -18.06
C PHE A 295 -8.93 13.47 -19.31
N TRP A 296 -8.73 12.16 -19.17
CA TRP A 296 -8.26 11.29 -20.26
C TRP A 296 -9.32 10.75 -21.22
N ASP A 297 -10.55 11.28 -21.21
CA ASP A 297 -11.66 11.01 -22.15
C ASP A 297 -11.90 9.52 -22.49
N GLU A 298 -13.05 8.97 -22.08
CA GLU A 298 -13.32 7.54 -22.29
C GLU A 298 -13.25 7.09 -23.75
N ALA A 299 -13.53 7.96 -24.73
CA ALA A 299 -13.45 7.63 -26.16
C ALA A 299 -12.02 7.40 -26.68
N MET A 300 -10.98 7.91 -26.00
CA MET A 300 -9.59 7.89 -26.46
C MET A 300 -8.95 6.51 -26.22
N ASN A 301 -9.38 5.53 -26.99
CA ASN A 301 -9.09 4.11 -26.81
C ASN A 301 -7.63 3.68 -27.07
N GLY A 302 -6.77 4.56 -27.58
CA GLY A 302 -5.31 4.42 -27.66
C GLY A 302 -4.57 4.88 -26.40
N THR A 303 -5.27 5.57 -25.49
CA THR A 303 -4.68 6.22 -24.31
C THR A 303 -4.52 5.26 -23.13
N ARG A 304 -3.34 5.24 -22.50
CA ARG A 304 -3.02 4.43 -21.32
C ARG A 304 -2.39 5.28 -20.22
N VAL A 305 -2.91 5.14 -19.00
CA VAL A 305 -2.57 6.04 -17.90
C VAL A 305 -2.36 5.28 -16.59
N ILE A 306 -1.26 5.56 -15.90
CA ILE A 306 -0.96 5.05 -14.57
C ILE A 306 -0.61 6.16 -13.58
N TYR A 307 -1.24 6.08 -12.40
CA TYR A 307 -0.89 6.86 -11.23
C TYR A 307 -0.38 5.94 -10.11
N THR A 308 0.72 6.32 -9.46
CA THR A 308 1.29 5.57 -8.34
C THR A 308 2.01 6.51 -7.38
N GLY A 309 2.15 6.13 -6.11
CA GLY A 309 2.95 6.87 -5.15
C GLY A 309 3.36 6.02 -3.95
N THR A 310 4.32 6.49 -3.15
CA THR A 310 4.87 5.76 -1.99
C THR A 310 3.78 5.23 -1.07
N ALA A 311 2.87 6.12 -0.65
CA ALA A 311 1.69 5.80 0.13
C ALA A 311 0.50 6.54 -0.51
N HIS A 312 -0.47 5.79 -1.02
CA HIS A 312 -1.51 6.31 -1.92
C HIS A 312 -2.92 6.25 -1.33
N ALA A 313 -3.07 5.82 -0.08
CA ALA A 313 -4.38 5.63 0.53
C ALA A 313 -5.12 6.97 0.70
N ARG A 314 -4.40 8.06 0.97
CA ARG A 314 -4.98 9.42 1.01
C ARG A 314 -5.63 9.78 -0.32
N PHE A 315 -4.91 9.53 -1.42
CA PHE A 315 -5.41 9.80 -2.76
C PHE A 315 -6.69 9.01 -3.04
N GLU A 316 -6.67 7.72 -2.74
CA GLU A 316 -7.80 6.82 -2.93
C GLU A 316 -9.06 7.25 -2.17
N LYS A 317 -8.91 7.59 -0.89
CA LYS A 317 -10.05 7.90 -0.03
C LYS A 317 -10.63 9.29 -0.26
N LEU A 318 -9.78 10.27 -0.61
CA LEU A 318 -10.21 11.67 -0.70
C LEU A 318 -10.52 12.14 -2.13
N TYR A 319 -9.92 11.52 -3.15
CA TYR A 319 -9.97 12.04 -4.53
C TYR A 319 -10.63 11.10 -5.53
N LEU A 320 -10.78 9.81 -5.22
CA LEU A 320 -11.52 8.90 -6.09
C LEU A 320 -13.04 9.05 -5.89
N LYS A 321 -13.73 9.39 -6.97
CA LYS A 321 -15.19 9.49 -7.02
C LYS A 321 -15.82 8.13 -7.36
N ASN A 322 -17.13 8.01 -7.14
CA ASN A 322 -17.89 6.78 -7.41
C ASN A 322 -17.64 6.28 -8.85
N GLY A 323 -17.31 4.98 -8.97
CA GLY A 323 -16.99 4.33 -10.24
C GLY A 323 -15.50 4.29 -10.57
N MET A 324 -14.66 5.12 -9.93
CA MET A 324 -13.21 5.12 -10.15
C MET A 324 -12.48 4.02 -9.36
N GLN A 325 -13.16 3.39 -8.39
CA GLN A 325 -12.59 2.32 -7.57
C GLN A 325 -12.18 1.10 -8.41
N GLN A 326 -12.78 0.91 -9.60
CA GLN A 326 -12.40 -0.14 -10.54
C GLN A 326 -11.05 0.10 -11.22
N TRP A 327 -10.50 1.32 -11.13
CA TRP A 327 -9.17 1.65 -11.67
C TRP A 327 -8.04 1.30 -10.71
N VAL A 328 -8.35 1.04 -9.44
CA VAL A 328 -7.35 0.70 -8.42
C VAL A 328 -6.89 -0.74 -8.60
N ILE A 329 -5.58 -0.93 -8.72
CA ILE A 329 -4.90 -2.21 -8.66
C ILE A 329 -4.14 -2.23 -7.34
N PHE A 330 -4.52 -3.16 -6.45
CA PHE A 330 -3.77 -3.39 -5.22
C PHE A 330 -2.54 -4.25 -5.52
N ILE A 331 -1.37 -3.69 -5.27
CA ILE A 331 -0.08 -4.37 -5.37
C ILE A 331 0.16 -5.14 -4.09
N VAL A 332 0.33 -6.45 -4.26
CA VAL A 332 0.50 -7.43 -3.18
C VAL A 332 1.96 -7.90 -3.10
N PRO A 333 2.38 -8.61 -2.02
CA PRO A 333 3.70 -9.23 -1.97
C PRO A 333 4.03 -10.09 -3.20
N MET A 334 5.32 -10.24 -3.49
CA MET A 334 5.78 -11.01 -4.66
C MET A 334 5.38 -12.49 -4.54
N SER A 335 5.27 -13.17 -5.68
CA SER A 335 5.12 -14.62 -5.66
C SER A 335 6.34 -15.28 -5.02
N LEU A 336 6.11 -16.43 -4.36
CA LEU A 336 7.19 -17.18 -3.71
C LEU A 336 8.33 -17.46 -4.72
N LYS A 337 7.99 -17.91 -5.93
CA LYS A 337 8.96 -18.28 -6.98
C LYS A 337 9.89 -17.13 -7.34
N VAL A 338 9.35 -15.94 -7.62
CA VAL A 338 10.16 -14.78 -8.01
C VAL A 338 10.94 -14.24 -6.79
N PHE A 339 10.32 -14.24 -5.62
CA PHE A 339 10.95 -13.75 -4.41
C PHE A 339 12.11 -14.63 -3.93
N GLU A 340 12.08 -15.94 -4.20
CA GLU A 340 13.23 -16.83 -3.94
C GLU A 340 14.46 -16.47 -4.78
N GLN A 341 14.27 -16.12 -6.05
CA GLN A 341 15.35 -15.65 -6.93
C GLN A 341 15.93 -14.34 -6.39
N LEU A 342 15.04 -13.43 -5.99
CA LEU A 342 15.44 -12.17 -5.38
C LEU A 342 16.22 -12.36 -4.08
N THR A 343 15.75 -13.25 -3.20
CA THR A 343 16.42 -13.59 -1.95
C THR A 343 17.82 -14.12 -2.23
N THR A 344 17.97 -15.00 -3.22
CA THR A 344 19.28 -15.55 -3.63
C THR A 344 20.23 -14.45 -4.09
N GLU A 345 19.75 -13.53 -4.92
CA GLU A 345 20.54 -12.39 -5.41
C GLU A 345 20.98 -11.47 -4.27
N VAL A 346 20.06 -11.08 -3.39
CA VAL A 346 20.34 -10.20 -2.25
C VAL A 346 21.38 -10.84 -1.32
N PHE A 347 21.19 -12.12 -0.97
CA PHE A 347 22.09 -12.83 -0.06
C PHE A 347 23.45 -13.16 -0.69
N SER A 348 23.55 -13.25 -2.03
CA SER A 348 24.82 -13.45 -2.74
C SER A 348 25.89 -12.39 -2.46
N LYS A 349 25.46 -11.20 -2.00
CA LYS A 349 26.30 -10.05 -1.66
C LYS A 349 26.75 -10.02 -0.18
N LEU A 350 26.20 -10.91 0.65
CA LEU A 350 26.58 -11.04 2.05
C LEU A 350 27.87 -11.85 2.22
N ASP A 351 28.37 -11.90 3.46
CA ASP A 351 29.58 -12.65 3.79
C ASP A 351 29.49 -14.14 3.36
N LYS A 352 30.65 -14.74 3.03
CA LYS A 352 30.72 -16.13 2.57
C LYS A 352 30.13 -17.13 3.58
N THR A 353 30.27 -16.89 4.89
CA THR A 353 29.72 -17.81 5.89
C THR A 353 28.20 -17.76 5.91
N VAL A 354 27.62 -16.56 5.89
CA VAL A 354 26.15 -16.36 5.80
C VAL A 354 25.60 -17.02 4.54
N ARG A 355 26.27 -16.84 3.40
CA ARG A 355 25.87 -17.47 2.13
C ARG A 355 25.84 -18.99 2.20
N SER A 356 26.80 -19.60 2.91
CA SER A 356 26.84 -21.06 3.08
C SER A 356 25.66 -21.62 3.88
N HIS A 357 25.02 -20.79 4.71
CA HIS A 357 23.87 -21.17 5.53
C HIS A 357 22.52 -21.02 4.82
N MET A 358 22.49 -20.41 3.62
CA MET A 358 21.26 -20.16 2.87
C MET A 358 20.31 -21.35 2.75
N PRO A 359 20.77 -22.57 2.39
CA PRO A 359 19.89 -23.73 2.30
C PRO A 359 19.13 -24.04 3.60
N SER A 360 19.69 -23.69 4.76
CA SER A 360 19.11 -23.98 6.08
C SER A 360 18.19 -22.87 6.61
N ILE A 361 18.27 -21.66 6.07
CA ILE A 361 17.52 -20.49 6.57
C ILE A 361 16.56 -19.88 5.55
N LYS A 362 16.60 -20.32 4.29
CA LYS A 362 15.80 -19.77 3.18
C LYS A 362 14.30 -19.72 3.54
N GLU A 363 13.72 -20.84 3.95
CA GLU A 363 12.30 -20.92 4.30
C GLU A 363 11.93 -19.94 5.42
N GLU A 364 12.81 -19.79 6.42
CA GLU A 364 12.59 -18.85 7.51
C GLU A 364 12.63 -17.39 7.04
N ILE A 365 13.54 -17.04 6.11
CA ILE A 365 13.60 -15.70 5.50
C ILE A 365 12.32 -15.41 4.72
N LEU A 366 11.88 -16.35 3.88
CA LEU A 366 10.66 -16.22 3.07
C LEU A 366 9.43 -15.98 3.98
N ARG A 367 9.31 -16.77 5.05
CA ARG A 367 8.24 -16.62 6.05
C ARG A 367 8.32 -15.29 6.79
N THR A 368 9.50 -14.90 7.25
CA THR A 368 9.73 -13.69 8.06
C THR A 368 9.43 -12.40 7.29
N THR A 369 9.80 -12.38 6.01
CA THR A 369 9.62 -11.22 5.13
C THR A 369 8.27 -11.23 4.41
N ASN A 370 7.58 -12.37 4.37
CA ASN A 370 6.32 -12.58 3.64
C ASN A 370 6.41 -12.15 2.17
N CYS A 371 7.54 -12.43 1.53
CA CYS A 371 7.82 -12.05 0.15
C CYS A 371 7.75 -10.53 -0.15
N VAL A 372 8.01 -9.69 0.86
CA VAL A 372 8.03 -8.23 0.73
C VAL A 372 9.46 -7.75 0.51
N PRO A 373 9.78 -7.09 -0.64
CA PRO A 373 11.13 -6.64 -0.95
C PRO A 373 11.76 -5.73 0.10
N ARG A 374 10.99 -4.77 0.65
CA ARG A 374 11.45 -3.89 1.74
C ARG A 374 11.97 -4.67 2.94
N GLU A 375 11.21 -5.66 3.40
CA GLU A 375 11.58 -6.42 4.60
C GLU A 375 12.84 -7.26 4.34
N LEU A 376 13.01 -7.79 3.11
CA LEU A 376 14.22 -8.49 2.71
C LEU A 376 15.46 -7.59 2.72
N VAL A 377 15.35 -6.37 2.19
CA VAL A 377 16.46 -5.42 2.17
C VAL A 377 16.85 -5.00 3.58
N ILE A 378 15.88 -4.64 4.43
CA ILE A 378 16.15 -4.27 5.83
C ILE A 378 16.80 -5.45 6.58
N LEU A 379 16.34 -6.68 6.35
CA LEU A 379 16.95 -7.87 6.94
C LEU A 379 18.40 -8.07 6.48
N ALA A 380 18.67 -7.95 5.17
CA ALA A 380 20.01 -8.07 4.62
C ALA A 380 20.95 -6.98 5.18
N ASP A 381 20.47 -5.75 5.33
CA ASP A 381 21.21 -4.65 5.96
C ASP A 381 21.48 -4.92 7.45
N THR A 382 20.52 -5.53 8.16
CA THR A 382 20.65 -5.92 9.57
C THR A 382 21.74 -6.99 9.77
N ILE A 383 21.84 -7.96 8.85
CA ILE A 383 22.92 -8.95 8.83
C ILE A 383 24.25 -8.25 8.47
N GLY A 384 24.23 -7.39 7.46
CA GLY A 384 25.41 -6.67 6.98
C GLY A 384 26.48 -7.60 6.42
N LYS A 385 27.74 -7.14 6.43
CA LYS A 385 28.89 -7.83 5.82
C LYS A 385 29.72 -8.66 6.81
N ARG A 386 29.19 -8.95 7.99
CA ARG A 386 29.91 -9.69 9.03
C ARG A 386 29.74 -11.20 8.83
N SER A 387 30.75 -11.96 9.26
CA SER A 387 30.66 -13.42 9.33
C SER A 387 29.84 -13.82 10.56
N TYR A 388 28.92 -14.77 10.37
CA TYR A 388 28.12 -15.37 11.44
C TYR A 388 28.15 -16.88 11.36
N THR A 389 27.91 -17.54 12.49
CA THR A 389 27.52 -18.96 12.56
C THR A 389 26.05 -19.10 12.15
N LEU A 390 25.60 -20.34 11.89
CA LEU A 390 24.20 -20.61 11.59
C LEU A 390 23.27 -20.11 12.71
N GLU A 391 23.64 -20.40 13.97
CA GLU A 391 22.92 -19.96 15.16
C GLU A 391 22.89 -18.44 15.26
N GLY A 392 24.03 -17.77 14.99
CA GLY A 392 24.07 -16.31 14.97
C GLY A 392 23.15 -15.68 13.93
N VAL A 393 23.00 -16.30 12.74
CA VAL A 393 22.03 -15.82 11.73
C VAL A 393 20.59 -16.06 12.18
N LYS A 394 20.29 -17.20 12.83
CA LYS A 394 18.96 -17.48 13.39
C LYS A 394 18.59 -16.49 14.51
N ASP A 395 19.55 -16.14 15.36
CA ASP A 395 19.37 -15.13 16.40
C ASP A 395 19.08 -13.76 15.80
N ILE A 396 19.76 -13.38 14.70
CA ILE A 396 19.47 -12.15 13.95
C ILE A 396 18.05 -12.18 13.35
N LEU A 397 17.63 -13.30 12.77
CA LEU A 397 16.26 -13.44 12.22
C LEU A 397 15.21 -13.26 13.31
N GLN A 398 15.44 -13.81 14.50
CA GLN A 398 14.55 -13.65 15.64
C GLN A 398 14.55 -12.20 16.16
N HIS A 399 15.72 -11.59 16.32
CA HIS A 399 15.84 -10.20 16.73
C HIS A 399 15.19 -9.25 15.72
N PHE A 400 15.33 -9.51 14.43
CA PHE A 400 14.69 -8.76 13.35
C PHE A 400 13.16 -8.79 13.47
N LYS A 401 12.56 -9.96 13.73
CA LYS A 401 11.10 -10.08 13.93
C LYS A 401 10.63 -9.22 15.10
N GLU A 402 11.33 -9.29 16.24
CA GLU A 402 10.99 -8.53 17.45
C GLU A 402 11.16 -7.02 17.25
N TYR A 403 12.26 -6.61 16.63
CA TYR A 403 12.54 -5.22 16.27
C TYR A 403 11.45 -4.65 15.37
N ARG A 404 11.09 -5.36 14.29
CA ARG A 404 10.06 -4.93 13.34
C ARG A 404 8.68 -4.90 13.98
N ARG A 405 8.32 -5.90 14.79
CA ARG A 405 7.06 -5.94 15.55
C ARG A 405 6.95 -4.72 16.45
N LYS A 406 7.99 -4.40 17.23
CA LYS A 406 8.01 -3.23 18.11
C LYS A 406 7.84 -1.93 17.31
N GLN A 407 8.61 -1.77 16.24
CA GLN A 407 8.52 -0.58 15.40
C GLN A 407 7.13 -0.37 14.80
N PHE A 408 6.49 -1.43 14.31
CA PHE A 408 5.13 -1.36 13.80
C PHE A 408 4.13 -1.04 14.91
N TYR A 409 4.22 -1.72 16.06
CA TYR A 409 3.32 -1.52 17.19
C TYR A 409 3.40 -0.08 17.72
N ASP A 410 4.61 0.45 17.89
CA ASP A 410 4.81 1.82 18.38
C ASP A 410 4.19 2.85 17.42
N ALA A 411 4.33 2.65 16.11
CA ALA A 411 3.73 3.52 15.10
C ALA A 411 2.20 3.50 15.13
N VAL A 412 1.60 2.31 15.11
CA VAL A 412 0.13 2.18 15.09
C VAL A 412 -0.51 2.57 16.41
N LYS A 413 0.14 2.30 17.54
CA LYS A 413 -0.35 2.69 18.86
C LYS A 413 -0.36 4.20 19.01
N THR A 414 0.71 4.86 18.57
CA THR A 414 0.80 6.33 18.57
C THR A 414 -0.33 6.94 17.75
N HIS A 415 -0.56 6.41 16.55
CA HIS A 415 -1.68 6.82 15.70
C HIS A 415 -3.03 6.58 16.37
N TYR A 416 -3.28 5.36 16.84
CA TYR A 416 -4.53 4.98 17.49
C TYR A 416 -4.84 5.89 18.69
N ASN A 417 -3.85 6.21 19.52
CA ASN A 417 -4.05 7.10 20.67
C ASN A 417 -4.47 8.52 20.26
N SER A 418 -4.01 8.99 19.10
CA SER A 418 -4.36 10.31 18.55
C SER A 418 -5.77 10.38 17.94
N LEU A 419 -6.42 9.24 17.71
CA LEU A 419 -7.74 9.18 17.08
C LEU A 419 -8.87 9.61 18.03
N PRO A 420 -9.94 10.24 17.51
CA PRO A 420 -11.18 10.42 18.26
C PRO A 420 -11.85 9.06 18.54
N ILE A 421 -12.75 9.03 19.52
CA ILE A 421 -13.40 7.79 20.00
C ILE A 421 -14.06 7.00 18.86
N THR A 422 -14.80 7.67 17.97
CA THR A 422 -15.47 7.01 16.83
C THR A 422 -14.48 6.31 15.90
N SER A 423 -13.36 6.96 15.55
CA SER A 423 -12.34 6.35 14.70
C SER A 423 -11.54 5.25 15.40
N LYS A 424 -11.42 5.30 16.74
CA LYS A 424 -10.87 4.20 17.54
C LYS A 424 -11.74 2.95 17.42
N ASP A 425 -13.06 3.09 17.52
CA ASP A 425 -14.00 1.98 17.36
C ASP A 425 -13.96 1.40 15.94
N GLU A 426 -13.95 2.24 14.91
CA GLU A 426 -13.81 1.80 13.50
C GLU A 426 -12.50 1.04 13.26
N THR A 427 -11.39 1.54 13.83
CA THR A 427 -10.08 0.87 13.75
C THR A 427 -10.10 -0.48 14.46
N ARG A 428 -10.72 -0.56 15.65
CA ARG A 428 -10.86 -1.84 16.38
C ARG A 428 -11.65 -2.84 15.56
N LEU A 429 -12.77 -2.44 14.98
CA LEU A 429 -13.59 -3.31 14.12
C LEU A 429 -12.81 -3.76 12.88
N ALA A 430 -12.00 -2.89 12.26
CA ALA A 430 -11.12 -3.26 11.16
C ALA A 430 -10.04 -4.27 11.56
N LEU A 431 -9.52 -4.20 12.80
CA LEU A 431 -8.62 -5.23 13.34
C LEU A 431 -9.35 -6.56 13.55
N VAL A 432 -10.63 -6.54 13.96
CA VAL A 432 -11.41 -7.78 14.09
C VAL A 432 -11.56 -8.47 12.74
N ASP A 433 -11.83 -7.74 11.66
CA ASP A 433 -11.96 -8.32 10.32
C ASP A 433 -10.66 -8.98 9.82
N ILE A 434 -9.50 -8.60 10.36
CA ILE A 434 -8.21 -9.27 10.09
C ILE A 434 -8.11 -10.62 10.83
N PHE A 435 -8.54 -10.69 12.09
CA PHE A 435 -8.28 -11.85 12.97
C PHE A 435 -9.44 -12.84 13.06
N LEU A 436 -10.67 -12.36 12.88
CA LEU A 436 -11.91 -13.14 12.86
C LEU A 436 -12.62 -12.91 11.51
N PRO A 437 -11.99 -13.30 10.38
CA PRO A 437 -12.56 -13.07 9.06
C PRO A 437 -13.92 -13.76 8.96
N SER A 438 -14.97 -12.94 8.91
CA SER A 438 -16.37 -13.31 8.70
C SER A 438 -16.91 -12.46 7.54
N SER A 439 -18.22 -12.20 7.46
CA SER A 439 -18.71 -11.14 6.57
C SER A 439 -18.15 -9.78 7.01
N PRO A 440 -17.53 -8.98 6.11
CA PRO A 440 -16.94 -7.71 6.46
C PRO A 440 -17.95 -6.80 7.15
N ARG A 441 -17.52 -6.19 8.25
CA ARG A 441 -18.40 -5.30 9.00
C ARG A 441 -18.52 -3.98 8.23
N PRO A 442 -19.73 -3.47 7.92
CA PRO A 442 -19.89 -2.28 7.08
C PRO A 442 -19.16 -1.01 7.58
N THR A 443 -18.95 -0.94 8.90
CA THR A 443 -18.29 0.15 9.62
C THR A 443 -16.80 -0.11 9.90
N ALA A 444 -16.27 -1.31 9.64
CA ALA A 444 -14.86 -1.63 9.85
C ALA A 444 -14.01 -0.98 8.77
N ARG A 445 -13.27 0.08 9.13
CA ARG A 445 -12.44 0.83 8.19
C ARG A 445 -11.15 1.28 8.87
N PHE A 446 -10.03 1.00 8.20
CA PHE A 446 -8.80 1.75 8.47
C PHE A 446 -8.89 3.11 7.77
N ASP A 447 -8.55 4.16 8.50
CA ASP A 447 -8.34 5.46 7.88
C ASP A 447 -7.10 5.42 6.95
N TRP A 448 -6.99 6.41 6.08
CA TRP A 448 -5.92 6.44 5.09
C TRP A 448 -4.52 6.59 5.72
N ARG A 449 -4.37 7.28 6.86
CA ARG A 449 -3.08 7.46 7.56
C ARG A 449 -2.60 6.11 8.10
N PHE A 450 -3.54 5.30 8.61
CA PHE A 450 -3.25 3.95 9.06
C PHE A 450 -2.69 3.08 7.92
N LEU A 451 -3.35 3.12 6.74
CA LEU A 451 -2.91 2.36 5.57
C LEU A 451 -1.53 2.81 5.07
N ASP A 452 -1.22 4.10 5.19
CA ASP A 452 0.06 4.68 4.76
C ASP A 452 1.26 4.24 5.63
N PHE A 453 1.05 3.65 6.83
CA PHE A 453 2.12 2.98 7.58
C PHE A 453 2.71 1.77 6.83
N GLY A 454 1.99 1.22 5.85
CA GLY A 454 2.49 0.13 5.00
C GLY A 454 2.66 -1.20 5.73
N ILE A 455 1.80 -1.44 6.74
CA ILE A 455 1.76 -2.64 7.59
C ILE A 455 0.65 -3.62 7.21
N VAL A 456 -0.32 -3.18 6.39
CA VAL A 456 -1.40 -4.00 5.84
C VAL A 456 -1.46 -3.79 4.33
N TYR A 457 -1.55 -4.86 3.55
CA TYR A 457 -1.89 -4.78 2.13
C TYR A 457 -3.34 -5.19 1.92
N ARG A 458 -3.89 -4.76 0.79
CA ARG A 458 -5.30 -5.01 0.44
C ARG A 458 -5.39 -5.97 -0.72
N VAL A 459 -6.45 -6.77 -0.72
CA VAL A 459 -6.80 -7.67 -1.80
C VAL A 459 -8.27 -7.46 -2.11
N LYS A 460 -8.63 -7.44 -3.40
CA LYS A 460 -10.02 -7.36 -3.82
C LYS A 460 -10.52 -8.76 -4.16
N ASN A 461 -11.52 -9.22 -3.44
CA ASN A 461 -12.37 -10.34 -3.86
C ASN A 461 -13.62 -9.77 -4.56
N GLU A 462 -14.35 -10.56 -5.35
CA GLU A 462 -15.41 -10.13 -6.29
C GLU A 462 -16.39 -9.07 -5.74
N HIS A 463 -16.61 -9.02 -4.42
CA HIS A 463 -17.45 -8.03 -3.75
C HIS A 463 -16.82 -7.31 -2.55
N GLU A 464 -15.59 -7.66 -2.13
CA GLU A 464 -15.05 -7.25 -0.82
C GLU A 464 -13.56 -6.88 -0.87
N GLU A 465 -13.17 -5.87 -0.09
CA GLU A 465 -11.77 -5.46 0.12
C GLU A 465 -11.28 -6.07 1.44
N LEU A 466 -10.36 -7.03 1.33
CA LEU A 466 -9.76 -7.73 2.47
C LEU A 466 -8.43 -7.07 2.85
N HIS A 467 -8.16 -6.98 4.15
CA HIS A 467 -6.92 -6.45 4.71
C HIS A 467 -6.07 -7.58 5.25
N ASN A 468 -4.80 -7.64 4.83
CA ASN A 468 -3.86 -8.65 5.26
C ASN A 468 -2.61 -8.01 5.86
N PRO A 469 -2.07 -8.50 6.99
CA PRO A 469 -0.80 -8.04 7.52
C PRO A 469 0.34 -8.22 6.52
N ILE A 470 1.23 -7.24 6.41
CA ILE A 470 2.31 -7.21 5.41
C ILE A 470 3.35 -8.30 5.64
N CYS A 471 3.60 -8.68 6.90
CA CYS A 471 4.49 -9.77 7.32
C CYS A 471 4.12 -10.27 8.73
N PRO A 472 4.69 -11.39 9.23
CA PRO A 472 4.39 -11.90 10.57
C PRO A 472 4.62 -10.89 11.70
N ALA A 473 5.69 -10.09 11.61
CA ALA A 473 5.97 -9.05 12.60
C ALA A 473 4.86 -7.98 12.64
N ALA A 474 4.29 -7.63 11.48
CA ALA A 474 3.13 -6.73 11.43
C ALA A 474 1.86 -7.41 11.96
N MET A 475 1.65 -8.70 11.70
CA MET A 475 0.52 -9.45 12.27
C MET A 475 0.55 -9.43 13.80
N GLU A 476 1.71 -9.69 14.40
CA GLU A 476 1.88 -9.64 15.85
C GLU A 476 1.69 -8.22 16.41
N ALA A 477 2.21 -7.20 15.72
CA ALA A 477 2.03 -5.80 16.12
C ALA A 477 0.56 -5.36 16.08
N LEU A 478 -0.17 -5.75 15.04
CA LEU A 478 -1.61 -5.49 14.90
C LEU A 478 -2.41 -6.25 15.97
N LEU A 479 -1.99 -7.47 16.32
CA LEU A 479 -2.62 -8.26 17.38
C LEU A 479 -2.37 -7.62 18.75
N ASP A 480 -1.17 -7.09 19.00
CA ASP A 480 -0.87 -6.34 20.21
C ASP A 480 -1.69 -5.04 20.30
N LEU A 481 -1.89 -4.35 19.17
CA LEU A 481 -2.80 -3.21 19.11
C LEU A 481 -4.24 -3.64 19.42
N TYR A 482 -4.71 -4.74 18.82
CA TYR A 482 -6.05 -5.26 19.08
C TYR A 482 -6.26 -5.65 20.55
N LYS A 483 -5.25 -6.26 21.19
CA LYS A 483 -5.25 -6.50 22.64
C LYS A 483 -5.31 -5.18 23.43
N PHE A 484 -4.61 -4.15 22.98
CA PHE A 484 -4.59 -2.84 23.63
C PHE A 484 -5.95 -2.11 23.51
N CYS A 485 -6.70 -2.27 22.42
CA CYS A 485 -7.98 -1.62 22.21
C CYS A 485 -9.03 -2.02 23.28
N PRO A 486 -9.72 -1.07 23.94
CA PRO A 486 -10.84 -1.40 24.82
C PRO A 486 -12.00 -2.04 24.02
N LEU A 487 -12.86 -2.78 24.71
CA LEU A 487 -14.19 -3.11 24.16
C LEU A 487 -15.03 -1.82 24.12
N SER A 488 -15.83 -1.65 23.08
CA SER A 488 -16.71 -0.48 22.99
C SER A 488 -17.86 -0.57 24.00
N ASP A 489 -18.48 0.57 24.31
CA ASP A 489 -19.61 0.64 25.25
C ASP A 489 -20.76 -0.28 24.85
N ALA A 490 -20.97 -0.50 23.55
CA ALA A 490 -21.96 -1.44 23.06
C ALA A 490 -21.71 -2.89 23.53
N TYR A 491 -20.44 -3.32 23.53
CA TYR A 491 -20.04 -4.65 24.02
C TYR A 491 -20.19 -4.73 25.53
N ILE A 492 -19.76 -3.69 26.25
CA ILE A 492 -19.86 -3.64 27.72
C ILE A 492 -21.34 -3.69 28.14
N ASN A 493 -22.20 -2.91 27.49
CA ASN A 493 -23.63 -2.90 27.77
C ASN A 493 -24.27 -4.26 27.45
N ALA A 494 -23.92 -4.88 26.31
CA ALA A 494 -24.42 -6.20 25.95
C ALA A 494 -23.97 -7.29 26.93
N LEU A 495 -22.73 -7.23 27.41
CA LEU A 495 -22.18 -8.12 28.44
C LEU A 495 -22.88 -7.94 29.80
N ILE A 496 -23.14 -6.70 30.22
CA ILE A 496 -23.86 -6.41 31.47
C ILE A 496 -25.29 -6.96 31.41
N GLN A 497 -25.94 -6.83 30.25
CA GLN A 497 -27.31 -7.28 30.04
C GLN A 497 -27.43 -8.76 29.68
N ASP A 498 -26.31 -9.48 29.51
CA ASP A 498 -26.26 -10.86 29.05
C ASP A 498 -26.95 -11.08 27.69
N LYS A 499 -26.75 -10.13 26.77
CA LYS A 499 -27.39 -10.06 25.45
C LYS A 499 -26.41 -9.88 24.30
N MET A 500 -25.16 -10.32 24.45
CA MET A 500 -24.23 -10.35 23.31
C MET A 500 -24.77 -11.28 22.22
N ASP A 501 -24.71 -10.82 20.97
CA ASP A 501 -24.91 -11.70 19.82
C ASP A 501 -23.69 -12.62 19.60
N GLY A 502 -23.80 -13.56 18.66
CA GLY A 502 -22.73 -14.52 18.37
C GLY A 502 -21.41 -13.87 17.95
N ASN A 503 -21.47 -12.82 17.12
CA ASN A 503 -20.29 -12.13 16.60
C ASN A 503 -19.62 -11.28 17.68
N GLN A 504 -20.43 -10.63 18.53
CA GLN A 504 -19.96 -9.88 19.68
C GLN A 504 -19.29 -10.79 20.69
N PHE A 505 -19.90 -11.94 21.00
CA PHE A 505 -19.35 -12.91 21.94
C PHE A 505 -18.03 -13.50 21.44
N GLU A 506 -17.96 -13.92 20.17
CA GLU A 506 -16.72 -14.48 19.60
C GLU A 506 -15.58 -13.46 19.62
N ASP A 507 -15.84 -12.21 19.21
CA ASP A 507 -14.87 -11.10 19.23
C ASP A 507 -14.38 -10.82 20.66
N ALA A 508 -15.30 -10.66 21.62
CA ALA A 508 -14.94 -10.43 23.02
C ALA A 508 -14.14 -11.59 23.61
N LEU A 509 -14.57 -12.84 23.37
CA LEU A 509 -13.88 -14.05 23.82
C LEU A 509 -12.45 -14.09 23.25
N PHE A 510 -12.32 -13.93 21.93
CA PHE A 510 -11.03 -13.94 21.25
C PHE A 510 -10.07 -12.89 21.80
N GLN A 511 -10.54 -11.65 21.99
CA GLN A 511 -9.71 -10.60 22.57
C GLN A 511 -9.14 -10.98 23.95
N GLN A 512 -9.95 -11.59 24.82
CA GLN A 512 -9.50 -11.99 26.15
C GLN A 512 -8.55 -13.19 26.11
N LEU A 513 -8.81 -14.16 25.22
CA LEU A 513 -7.89 -15.28 24.98
C LEU A 513 -6.51 -14.79 24.55
N MET A 514 -6.45 -13.69 23.79
CA MET A 514 -5.18 -13.09 23.32
C MET A 514 -4.49 -12.22 24.38
N ARG A 515 -5.24 -11.65 25.33
CA ARG A 515 -4.68 -10.80 26.40
C ARG A 515 -4.00 -11.60 27.50
N LEU A 516 -4.54 -12.78 27.83
CA LEU A 516 -4.10 -13.57 28.96
C LEU A 516 -3.13 -14.67 28.49
N PRO A 517 -1.86 -14.69 28.94
CA PRO A 517 -0.87 -15.65 28.47
C PRO A 517 -1.20 -17.10 28.89
N LYS A 518 -1.87 -17.25 30.03
CA LYS A 518 -2.31 -18.54 30.56
C LYS A 518 -3.66 -18.38 31.23
N ILE A 519 -4.61 -19.22 30.84
CA ILE A 519 -5.99 -19.19 31.33
C ILE A 519 -6.31 -20.56 31.92
N ILE A 520 -6.98 -20.55 33.07
CA ILE A 520 -7.52 -21.76 33.69
C ILE A 520 -9.04 -21.59 33.72
N LEU A 521 -9.74 -22.46 33.00
CA LEU A 521 -11.20 -22.49 32.94
C LEU A 521 -11.71 -23.80 33.54
N GLU A 522 -12.72 -23.72 34.40
CA GLU A 522 -13.47 -24.90 34.82
C GLU A 522 -14.33 -25.40 33.65
N THR A 523 -14.19 -26.67 33.33
CA THR A 523 -15.01 -27.36 32.33
C THR A 523 -15.88 -28.41 33.02
N THR A 524 -17.02 -28.70 32.42
CA THR A 524 -17.96 -29.76 32.84
C THR A 524 -18.24 -30.69 31.66
N ASP A 525 -18.99 -31.76 31.86
CA ASP A 525 -19.67 -32.44 30.76
C ASP A 525 -20.94 -31.68 30.31
N LEU A 526 -21.63 -32.17 29.29
CA LEU A 526 -22.88 -31.57 28.79
C LEU A 526 -24.07 -31.60 29.77
N ALA A 527 -23.93 -32.27 30.92
CA ALA A 527 -24.91 -32.26 32.01
C ALA A 527 -24.53 -31.32 33.16
N GLY A 528 -23.38 -30.63 33.08
CA GLY A 528 -22.89 -29.74 34.13
C GLY A 528 -22.15 -30.45 35.25
N GLU A 529 -21.82 -31.72 35.06
CA GLU A 529 -21.14 -32.57 36.05
C GLU A 529 -19.67 -32.78 35.65
N ASN A 530 -18.93 -33.62 36.39
CA ASN A 530 -17.56 -34.04 36.06
C ASN A 530 -16.61 -32.84 35.82
N LYS A 531 -16.50 -31.97 36.84
CA LYS A 531 -15.67 -30.76 36.79
C LYS A 531 -14.19 -31.09 36.54
N PHE A 532 -13.55 -30.33 35.67
CA PHE A 532 -12.12 -30.45 35.34
C PHE A 532 -11.54 -29.11 34.93
N ASN A 533 -10.34 -28.80 35.40
CA ASN A 533 -9.65 -27.56 35.05
C ASN A 533 -8.92 -27.69 33.71
N LEU A 534 -9.39 -26.96 32.71
CA LEU A 534 -8.72 -26.82 31.42
C LEU A 534 -7.70 -25.69 31.49
N ILE A 535 -6.46 -26.01 31.15
CA ILE A 535 -5.37 -25.03 31.05
C ILE A 535 -5.18 -24.68 29.58
N LEU A 536 -5.34 -23.40 29.26
CA LEU A 536 -5.01 -22.82 27.95
C LEU A 536 -3.70 -22.04 28.09
N ASP A 537 -2.61 -22.59 27.55
CA ASP A 537 -1.30 -21.94 27.46
C ASP A 537 -1.10 -21.49 26.00
N ILE A 538 -1.50 -20.25 25.71
CA ILE A 538 -1.53 -19.68 24.36
C ILE A 538 -0.30 -18.79 24.20
N LYS A 539 0.60 -19.18 23.29
CA LYS A 539 1.85 -18.46 23.03
C LYS A 539 1.84 -17.72 21.70
N GLU A 540 0.98 -18.14 20.79
CA GLU A 540 0.98 -17.70 19.41
C GLU A 540 -0.45 -17.71 18.85
N PHE A 541 -0.70 -16.88 17.85
CA PHE A 541 -1.93 -16.88 17.07
C PHE A 541 -1.64 -17.12 15.59
N ARG A 542 -2.47 -17.94 14.94
CA ARG A 542 -2.41 -18.22 13.50
C ARG A 542 -3.81 -18.29 12.89
N LEU A 543 -3.90 -17.90 11.62
CA LEU A 543 -5.04 -18.20 10.78
C LEU A 543 -4.78 -19.54 10.07
N LEU A 544 -5.78 -20.42 10.08
CA LEU A 544 -5.69 -21.70 9.39
C LEU A 544 -5.58 -21.50 7.88
N ARG A 545 -4.61 -22.16 7.25
CA ARG A 545 -4.45 -22.22 5.79
C ARG A 545 -5.03 -23.50 5.22
N ASN A 546 -5.29 -23.49 3.91
CA ASN A 546 -5.66 -24.69 3.16
C ASN A 546 -4.64 -24.92 2.02
N PRO A 547 -3.82 -26.00 2.07
CA PRO A 547 -3.75 -26.98 3.15
C PRO A 547 -3.18 -26.38 4.46
N PRO A 548 -3.42 -27.00 5.63
CA PRO A 548 -2.87 -26.52 6.89
C PRO A 548 -1.33 -26.57 6.91
N GLU A 549 -0.71 -25.67 7.67
CA GLU A 549 0.75 -25.62 7.86
C GLU A 549 1.17 -26.20 9.21
N LYS A 550 2.48 -26.37 9.41
CA LYS A 550 3.02 -26.78 10.70
C LYS A 550 2.94 -25.64 11.71
N TYR A 551 2.20 -25.84 12.80
CA TYR A 551 2.06 -24.88 13.90
C TYR A 551 2.70 -25.40 15.21
N ASP A 552 3.04 -24.49 16.12
CA ASP A 552 3.39 -24.88 17.49
C ASP A 552 2.14 -25.39 18.23
N LYS A 553 2.29 -26.35 19.14
CA LYS A 553 1.17 -26.92 19.91
C LYS A 553 0.47 -25.90 20.82
N HIS A 554 1.12 -24.78 21.13
CA HIS A 554 0.60 -23.65 21.90
C HIS A 554 0.09 -22.50 21.03
N ALA A 555 0.00 -22.70 19.70
CA ALA A 555 -0.63 -21.74 18.81
C ALA A 555 -2.15 -21.91 18.84
N LEU A 556 -2.88 -20.83 19.13
CA LEU A 556 -4.31 -20.76 18.89
C LEU A 556 -4.55 -20.51 17.40
N VAL A 557 -5.20 -21.46 16.74
CA VAL A 557 -5.51 -21.41 15.32
C VAL A 557 -6.97 -21.03 15.12
N ARG A 558 -7.25 -19.91 14.44
CA ARG A 558 -8.62 -19.58 13.98
C ARG A 558 -8.89 -20.27 12.66
N CYS A 559 -9.99 -21.02 12.60
CA CYS A 559 -10.43 -21.71 11.40
C CYS A 559 -11.09 -20.75 10.40
N TYR A 560 -11.03 -21.04 9.10
CA TYR A 560 -11.72 -20.23 8.07
C TYR A 560 -13.23 -20.55 8.01
N ILE A 561 -14.04 -19.63 7.47
CA ILE A 561 -15.49 -19.84 7.31
C ILE A 561 -15.74 -21.09 6.48
N GLY A 562 -16.54 -22.02 7.00
CA GLY A 562 -16.83 -23.27 6.32
C GLY A 562 -15.77 -24.35 6.51
N TYR A 563 -14.63 -24.06 7.17
CA TYR A 563 -13.80 -25.10 7.76
C TYR A 563 -14.68 -25.88 8.75
N PRO A 564 -14.84 -27.20 8.61
CA PRO A 564 -15.97 -27.84 9.25
C PRO A 564 -15.95 -27.71 10.78
N ARG A 565 -16.90 -26.92 11.27
CA ARG A 565 -17.57 -26.99 12.59
C ARG A 565 -16.81 -26.44 13.78
N PHE A 566 -15.52 -26.15 13.69
CA PHE A 566 -14.74 -25.58 14.78
C PHE A 566 -14.34 -24.13 14.51
N ASP A 567 -14.39 -23.32 15.55
CA ASP A 567 -13.98 -21.92 15.48
C ASP A 567 -12.47 -21.79 15.73
N PHE A 568 -12.00 -22.45 16.78
CA PHE A 568 -10.59 -22.42 17.19
C PHE A 568 -10.01 -23.82 17.41
N ILE A 569 -8.70 -23.95 17.25
CA ILE A 569 -7.94 -25.16 17.59
C ILE A 569 -6.71 -24.76 18.42
N LEU A 570 -6.43 -25.50 19.49
CA LEU A 570 -5.21 -25.39 20.29
C LEU A 570 -4.61 -26.78 20.48
N GLY A 571 -3.64 -27.11 19.62
CA GLY A 571 -3.05 -28.45 19.58
C GLY A 571 -4.08 -29.54 19.25
N TYR A 572 -4.37 -30.45 20.18
CA TYR A 572 -5.38 -31.50 20.05
C TYR A 572 -6.77 -31.12 20.62
N LYS A 573 -6.95 -29.85 21.02
CA LYS A 573 -8.19 -29.32 21.57
C LYS A 573 -8.94 -28.52 20.51
N PHE A 574 -10.16 -28.93 20.19
CA PHE A 574 -10.99 -28.33 19.14
C PHE A 574 -12.20 -27.63 19.76
N PHE A 575 -12.41 -26.36 19.44
CA PHE A 575 -13.40 -25.51 20.11
C PHE A 575 -14.56 -25.15 19.18
N GLN A 576 -15.79 -25.34 19.66
CA GLN A 576 -17.00 -24.75 19.08
C GLN A 576 -17.49 -23.63 20.01
N VAL A 577 -17.79 -22.46 19.44
CA VAL A 577 -18.18 -21.26 20.18
C VAL A 577 -19.56 -20.82 19.70
N SER A 578 -20.51 -20.67 20.63
CA SER A 578 -21.87 -20.28 20.26
C SER A 578 -22.64 -19.68 21.43
N VAL A 579 -23.51 -18.70 21.13
CA VAL A 579 -24.47 -18.16 22.09
C VAL A 579 -25.70 -19.07 22.28
N SER A 580 -25.89 -20.07 21.43
CA SER A 580 -26.94 -21.09 21.61
C SER A 580 -26.52 -22.16 22.61
N ASP A 581 -27.46 -23.00 23.03
CA ASP A 581 -27.12 -24.23 23.75
C ASP A 581 -26.59 -25.31 22.78
N PHE A 582 -25.92 -26.34 23.31
CA PHE A 582 -25.28 -27.37 22.48
C PHE A 582 -26.27 -28.14 21.60
N VAL A 583 -27.47 -28.44 22.09
CA VAL A 583 -28.48 -29.20 21.31
C VAL A 583 -28.93 -28.39 20.10
N THR A 584 -29.14 -27.09 20.31
CA THR A 584 -29.53 -26.16 19.26
C THR A 584 -28.39 -25.94 18.27
N HIS A 585 -27.15 -25.85 18.76
CA HIS A 585 -25.98 -25.61 17.92
C HIS A 585 -25.53 -26.84 17.12
N ASP A 586 -25.47 -28.05 17.71
CA ASP A 586 -25.06 -29.32 17.07
C ASP A 586 -26.09 -29.82 16.05
N ASN A 587 -26.36 -29.00 15.03
CA ASN A 587 -27.33 -29.24 13.98
C ASN A 587 -26.82 -28.70 12.64
N GLY A 588 -27.37 -29.21 11.54
CA GLY A 588 -27.04 -28.78 10.18
C GLY A 588 -25.53 -28.74 9.93
N SER A 589 -25.03 -27.56 9.57
CA SER A 589 -23.62 -27.31 9.27
C SER A 589 -22.73 -27.05 10.49
N ALA A 590 -23.18 -27.26 11.74
CA ALA A 590 -22.30 -27.22 12.91
C ALA A 590 -22.18 -28.60 13.61
N LYS A 591 -22.81 -29.63 13.04
CA LYS A 591 -22.85 -30.98 13.58
C LYS A 591 -21.45 -31.61 13.64
N ILE A 592 -21.01 -32.02 14.84
CA ILE A 592 -19.64 -32.51 15.08
C ILE A 592 -19.29 -33.70 14.18
N GLU A 593 -20.23 -34.63 13.97
CA GLU A 593 -20.00 -35.83 13.16
C GLU A 593 -19.49 -35.54 11.75
N LEU A 594 -19.83 -34.36 11.19
CA LEU A 594 -19.39 -33.96 9.86
C LEU A 594 -17.87 -33.77 9.78
N SER A 595 -17.20 -33.41 10.88
CA SER A 595 -15.74 -33.25 10.92
C SER A 595 -14.96 -34.56 10.85
N PHE A 596 -15.64 -35.70 11.07
CA PHE A 596 -15.08 -37.06 10.98
C PHE A 596 -15.42 -37.75 9.65
N GLN A 597 -16.18 -37.09 8.77
CA GLN A 597 -16.52 -37.64 7.46
C GLN A 597 -15.35 -37.47 6.50
N GLN A 598 -15.05 -38.53 5.74
CA GLN A 598 -13.99 -38.50 4.74
C GLN A 598 -14.53 -37.94 3.43
N SER A 599 -13.89 -36.91 2.91
CA SER A 599 -14.20 -36.33 1.59
C SER A 599 -13.20 -36.74 0.51
N ASN A 600 -11.96 -37.07 0.88
CA ASN A 600 -10.88 -37.52 -0.02
C ASN A 600 -9.92 -38.53 0.65
N GLY A 601 -10.47 -39.54 1.34
CA GLY A 601 -9.67 -40.56 2.05
C GLY A 601 -9.09 -40.12 3.39
N LYS A 602 -9.21 -38.84 3.73
CA LYS A 602 -9.02 -38.30 5.09
C LYS A 602 -10.23 -37.47 5.50
N ASN A 603 -10.46 -37.39 6.80
CA ASN A 603 -11.33 -36.37 7.37
C ASN A 603 -10.52 -35.14 7.79
N GLN A 604 -11.23 -34.06 8.07
CA GLN A 604 -10.66 -32.75 8.38
C GLN A 604 -9.77 -32.75 9.64
N ILE A 605 -10.14 -33.53 10.67
CA ILE A 605 -9.33 -33.63 11.90
C ILE A 605 -7.98 -34.26 11.57
N GLU A 606 -7.98 -35.32 10.76
CA GLU A 606 -6.77 -35.99 10.27
C GLU A 606 -5.91 -35.04 9.42
N GLU A 607 -6.52 -34.31 8.48
CA GLU A 607 -5.81 -33.33 7.64
C GLU A 607 -5.07 -32.27 8.46
N TYR A 608 -5.72 -31.71 9.48
CA TYR A 608 -5.11 -30.76 10.39
C TYR A 608 -3.98 -31.39 11.22
N LEU A 609 -4.26 -32.50 11.89
CA LEU A 609 -3.30 -33.11 12.82
C LEU A 609 -2.05 -33.63 12.08
N ASP A 610 -2.21 -34.16 10.87
CA ASP A 610 -1.10 -34.58 10.03
C ASP A 610 -0.20 -33.39 9.64
N ALA A 611 -0.80 -32.27 9.24
CA ALA A 611 -0.06 -31.08 8.88
C ALA A 611 0.68 -30.46 10.07
N VAL A 612 0.01 -30.36 11.22
CA VAL A 612 0.56 -29.68 12.41
C VAL A 612 1.58 -30.54 13.14
N PHE A 613 1.29 -31.82 13.33
CA PHE A 613 2.10 -32.71 14.17
C PHE A 613 2.94 -33.72 13.38
N GLY A 614 2.76 -33.81 12.06
CA GLY A 614 3.39 -34.83 11.22
C GLY A 614 2.92 -36.25 11.53
N GLY A 615 3.29 -37.20 10.66
CA GLY A 615 2.87 -38.60 10.76
C GLY A 615 1.53 -38.86 10.10
N THR A 616 0.87 -39.95 10.49
CA THR A 616 -0.46 -40.31 10.00
C THR A 616 -1.42 -40.46 11.17
N HIS A 617 -2.45 -39.63 11.18
CA HIS A 617 -3.53 -39.67 12.15
C HIS A 617 -4.74 -40.41 11.58
N GLU A 618 -5.43 -41.13 12.45
CA GLU A 618 -6.73 -41.73 12.19
C GLU A 618 -7.70 -41.16 13.23
N ALA A 619 -8.75 -40.49 12.78
CA ALA A 619 -9.79 -39.93 13.64
C ALA A 619 -11.13 -40.55 13.25
N LYS A 620 -11.81 -41.19 14.21
CA LYS A 620 -13.13 -41.79 13.97
C LYS A 620 -14.05 -41.66 15.16
N ILE A 621 -15.34 -41.82 14.88
CA ILE A 621 -16.37 -41.93 15.92
C ILE A 621 -16.69 -43.41 16.10
N ASP A 622 -16.30 -43.97 17.25
CA ASP A 622 -16.70 -45.30 17.66
C ASP A 622 -18.14 -45.22 18.21
N LYS A 623 -19.08 -45.77 17.44
CA LYS A 623 -20.52 -45.78 17.75
C LYS A 623 -20.86 -47.09 18.46
N THR A 624 -21.35 -47.01 19.68
CA THR A 624 -21.79 -48.17 20.47
C THR A 624 -23.23 -47.98 20.92
N VAL A 625 -24.03 -49.04 20.94
CA VAL A 625 -25.41 -48.98 21.46
C VAL A 625 -25.39 -49.41 22.92
N LYS A 626 -25.85 -48.52 23.81
CA LYS A 626 -26.11 -48.85 25.22
C LYS A 626 -27.60 -48.79 25.51
N TYR A 627 -28.10 -49.81 26.21
CA TYR A 627 -29.47 -49.83 26.70
C TYR A 627 -29.52 -49.12 28.05
N VAL A 628 -30.15 -47.95 28.08
CA VAL A 628 -30.37 -47.18 29.31
C VAL A 628 -31.87 -47.08 29.54
N LYS A 629 -32.38 -47.68 30.63
CA LYS A 629 -33.82 -47.74 30.96
C LYS A 629 -34.67 -48.32 29.81
N ASN A 630 -34.25 -49.45 29.23
CA ASN A 630 -34.91 -50.15 28.11
C ASN A 630 -35.03 -49.36 26.79
N ALA A 631 -34.35 -48.22 26.66
CA ALA A 631 -34.20 -47.52 25.39
C ALA A 631 -32.77 -47.70 24.85
N ALA A 632 -32.66 -48.08 23.57
CA ALA A 632 -31.37 -48.10 22.87
C ALA A 632 -30.87 -46.66 22.67
N LYS A 633 -29.67 -46.36 23.17
CA LYS A 633 -29.00 -45.07 22.98
C LYS A 633 -27.68 -45.28 22.27
N GLU A 634 -27.46 -44.54 21.21
CA GLU A 634 -26.19 -44.49 20.51
C GLU A 634 -25.22 -43.62 21.33
N VAL A 635 -24.09 -44.19 21.72
CA VAL A 635 -22.99 -43.52 22.40
C VAL A 635 -21.85 -43.37 21.41
N LYS A 636 -21.41 -42.14 21.22
CA LYS A 636 -20.38 -41.72 20.25
C LYS A 636 -19.13 -41.34 21.02
N ARG A 637 -18.05 -42.09 20.80
CA ARG A 637 -16.74 -41.82 21.39
C ARG A 637 -15.75 -41.43 20.31
N PHE A 638 -14.92 -40.44 20.58
CA PHE A 638 -13.93 -39.93 19.65
C PHE A 638 -12.63 -40.69 19.84
N LYS A 639 -12.20 -41.39 18.78
CA LYS A 639 -10.94 -42.13 18.79
C LYS A 639 -9.99 -41.51 17.79
N VAL A 640 -8.95 -40.86 18.32
CA VAL A 640 -7.88 -40.27 17.53
C VAL A 640 -6.57 -40.99 17.84
N LEU A 641 -5.95 -41.54 16.80
CA LEU A 641 -4.69 -42.25 16.88
C LEU A 641 -3.64 -41.52 16.03
N LYS A 642 -2.40 -41.47 16.49
CA LYS A 642 -1.22 -41.11 15.70
C LYS A 642 -0.33 -42.33 15.54
N ASN A 643 -0.12 -42.79 14.30
CA ASN A 643 0.67 -43.99 14.01
C ASN A 643 0.25 -45.21 14.89
N GLY A 644 -1.06 -45.35 15.13
CA GLY A 644 -1.63 -46.43 15.97
C GLY A 644 -1.65 -46.17 17.49
N GLN A 645 -1.07 -45.07 17.98
CA GLN A 645 -1.09 -44.71 19.41
C GLN A 645 -2.16 -43.67 19.72
N ALA A 646 -2.86 -43.81 20.85
CA ALA A 646 -3.93 -42.87 21.24
C ALA A 646 -3.40 -41.46 21.53
N CYS A 647 -4.13 -40.45 21.06
CA CYS A 647 -3.85 -39.04 21.31
C CYS A 647 -4.80 -38.47 22.36
N ASP A 648 -4.35 -37.45 23.08
CA ASP A 648 -5.16 -36.66 24.03
C ASP A 648 -6.03 -35.65 23.28
N PHE A 649 -7.04 -36.17 22.56
CA PHE A 649 -7.96 -35.41 21.73
C PHE A 649 -9.20 -34.99 22.51
N GLU A 650 -9.56 -33.71 22.43
CA GLU A 650 -10.71 -33.15 23.15
C GLU A 650 -11.53 -32.22 22.25
N ILE A 651 -12.85 -32.33 22.35
CA ILE A 651 -13.80 -31.37 21.79
C ILE A 651 -14.41 -30.58 22.92
N ILE A 652 -14.37 -29.25 22.79
CA ILE A 652 -14.80 -28.30 23.82
C ILE A 652 -15.86 -27.38 23.23
N TYR A 653 -17.01 -27.32 23.88
CA TYR A 653 -18.10 -26.40 23.57
C TYR A 653 -18.09 -25.22 24.54
N ILE A 654 -18.00 -24.00 24.02
CA ILE A 654 -18.06 -22.75 24.79
C ILE A 654 -19.41 -22.09 24.55
N ARG A 655 -20.20 -21.96 25.63
CA ARG A 655 -21.50 -21.29 25.59
C ARG A 655 -21.37 -19.80 25.90
N GLY A 656 -21.96 -18.97 25.04
CA GLY A 656 -21.93 -17.50 25.13
C GLY A 656 -23.17 -16.82 25.68
N SER A 657 -24.12 -17.57 26.25
CA SER A 657 -25.33 -17.03 26.86
C SER A 657 -25.62 -17.68 28.21
N PRO A 658 -26.36 -16.98 29.10
CA PRO A 658 -26.74 -17.54 30.40
C PRO A 658 -27.44 -18.88 30.28
N GLY A 659 -27.22 -19.73 31.28
CA GLY A 659 -27.85 -21.03 31.40
C GLY A 659 -26.81 -22.14 31.42
N GLY A 660 -26.87 -22.96 32.48
CA GLY A 660 -25.97 -24.09 32.64
C GLY A 660 -26.18 -25.20 31.61
N ALA A 661 -25.19 -26.09 31.52
CA ALA A 661 -25.29 -27.37 30.82
C ALA A 661 -26.42 -28.20 31.46
N LYS A 662 -27.54 -28.37 30.74
CA LYS A 662 -28.70 -29.16 31.19
C LYS A 662 -29.04 -30.29 30.22
N HIS A 663 -28.07 -30.73 29.41
CA HIS A 663 -28.30 -31.67 28.33
C HIS A 663 -28.01 -33.11 28.76
N LYS A 664 -28.69 -33.58 29.83
CA LYS A 664 -28.53 -34.94 30.38
C LYS A 664 -28.71 -36.08 29.36
N ARG A 665 -29.48 -35.85 28.29
CA ARG A 665 -29.62 -36.82 27.19
C ARG A 665 -28.45 -36.76 26.21
N LYS A 666 -27.89 -35.58 25.96
CA LYS A 666 -26.75 -35.44 25.04
C LYS A 666 -25.44 -35.88 25.66
N VAL A 667 -25.26 -35.80 26.98
CA VAL A 667 -24.06 -36.39 27.61
C VAL A 667 -24.02 -37.91 27.47
N GLU A 668 -25.18 -38.57 27.35
CA GLU A 668 -25.23 -40.01 27.07
C GLU A 668 -24.81 -40.31 25.62
N GLU A 669 -25.15 -39.42 24.68
CA GLU A 669 -24.77 -39.54 23.26
C GLU A 669 -23.29 -39.16 23.04
N TYR A 670 -22.83 -38.07 23.63
CA TYR A 670 -21.48 -37.51 23.52
C TYR A 670 -20.84 -37.32 24.91
N PRO A 671 -20.42 -38.41 25.58
CA PRO A 671 -19.89 -38.34 26.95
C PRO A 671 -18.53 -37.62 27.06
N GLU A 672 -17.81 -37.48 25.95
CA GLU A 672 -16.44 -36.94 25.91
C GLU A 672 -16.39 -35.44 25.55
N ILE A 673 -17.53 -34.83 25.20
CA ILE A 673 -17.57 -33.38 24.94
C ILE A 673 -17.49 -32.63 26.27
N ARG A 674 -16.53 -31.71 26.35
CA ARG A 674 -16.38 -30.78 27.46
C ARG A 674 -17.17 -29.51 27.20
N HIS A 675 -17.72 -28.92 28.25
CA HIS A 675 -18.54 -27.73 28.22
C HIS A 675 -17.94 -26.64 29.13
N ILE A 676 -17.83 -25.42 28.60
CA ILE A 676 -17.50 -24.22 29.37
C ILE A 676 -18.74 -23.34 29.43
N SER A 677 -19.19 -23.01 30.64
CA SER A 677 -20.39 -22.20 30.82
C SER A 677 -20.12 -20.71 30.63
N TYR A 678 -21.16 -19.97 30.28
CA TYR A 678 -21.09 -18.52 30.15
C TYR A 678 -20.69 -17.85 31.47
N GLU A 679 -21.12 -18.38 32.61
CA GLU A 679 -20.78 -17.86 33.94
C GLU A 679 -19.28 -18.01 34.25
N GLU A 680 -18.67 -19.13 33.84
CA GLU A 680 -17.22 -19.32 33.96
C GLU A 680 -16.48 -18.32 33.06
N ILE A 681 -16.87 -18.21 31.79
CA ILE A 681 -16.30 -17.23 30.85
C ILE A 681 -16.43 -15.80 31.39
N LYS A 682 -17.62 -15.41 31.84
CA LYS A 682 -17.90 -14.07 32.36
C LYS A 682 -17.05 -13.77 33.59
N SER A 683 -16.91 -14.72 34.51
CA SER A 683 -16.12 -14.52 35.74
C SER A 683 -14.61 -14.48 35.50
N LYS A 684 -14.09 -15.33 34.60
CA LYS A 684 -12.64 -15.49 34.36
C LYS A 684 -12.08 -14.57 33.30
N LEU A 685 -12.88 -14.22 32.28
CA LEU A 685 -12.42 -13.47 31.12
C LEU A 685 -13.02 -12.07 31.03
N PHE A 686 -14.22 -11.84 31.60
CA PHE A 686 -14.93 -10.56 31.49
C PHE A 686 -15.15 -9.83 32.83
N GLY A 687 -14.47 -10.23 33.91
CA GLY A 687 -14.55 -9.54 35.19
C GLY A 687 -14.09 -8.07 35.09
N LEU A 688 -14.75 -7.16 35.82
CA LEU A 688 -14.50 -5.69 35.78
C LEU A 688 -13.05 -5.26 36.05
N SER A 689 -12.22 -6.12 36.65
CA SER A 689 -10.78 -5.89 36.87
C SER A 689 -9.90 -6.17 35.64
N LEU A 690 -10.45 -6.75 34.57
CA LEU A 690 -9.72 -7.13 33.34
C LEU A 690 -9.90 -6.13 32.20
N PHE A 691 -10.75 -5.12 32.37
CA PHE A 691 -10.85 -3.99 31.45
C PHE A 691 -9.89 -2.89 31.91
N PRO A 692 -9.03 -2.36 31.02
CA PRO A 692 -8.24 -1.20 31.37
C PRO A 692 -9.19 -0.07 31.78
N GLN A 693 -9.18 0.27 33.06
CA GLN A 693 -9.81 1.50 33.53
C GLN A 693 -9.01 2.64 32.90
N ASN A 694 -9.65 3.42 32.03
CA ASN A 694 -9.06 4.66 31.53
C ASN A 694 -8.73 5.56 32.73
N ILE A 695 -7.44 5.86 32.89
CA ILE A 695 -6.97 7.16 33.40
C ILE A 695 -6.60 7.97 32.16
#